data_AF-A0A7C3G8Y8-F1
#
_entry.id   AF-A0A7C3G8Y8-F1
#
_cell.length_a   1.000
_cell.length_b   1.000
_cell.length_c   1.000
_cell.angle_alpha   90.00
_cell.angle_beta   90.00
_cell.angle_gamma   90.00
#
_symmetry.space_group_name_H-M   'P 1'
#
loop_
_entity.id
_entity.type
_entity.pdbx_description
1 polymer ?
#
loop_
_entity_poly.entity_id
_entity_poly.type
_entity_poly.pdbx_seq_one_letter_code
_entity_poly.pdbx_strand_id
1 'polypeptide(L)'
;MCREAVPSLTSGSQLSWRALKPRRWMWAAWAGWLAVLLVPKAGGFPYPPLAVISDIVVAHVPQILYLRRALTAWHTLPLWAPTYYSGYPFYADPLAGLWYPPGWLAVVLPLPWGLSLTVGLHWLLSAVGMYAFLRVLGRRETGAFLGALAWLGFGKVWAHWGGGHLTLVYAVAWTPWLLLASCRRGRWLRPGVVLALIFLADPRWAAYAGGLWAAWELVGVAARQRSWARRVLALAVEGGLGALLAAPLWLPLLRFTRLSTRAHLTPHDVLVFSLPWERLLGLLAPAGGMTEWVAYAGAGVILLAVAAWAAGRARFWGGVALVALLWALGSHLPGEAWLALLPGVSLLRVPPRGLFLLGFAMAAATAAGWETLAEMGQSSARRRNLLWFGAITLGMVVSLVLGWALGAFWVGLHGLLAWGVAALLAWAMSRPGAAARGHWRYWAAFLALDLLWMASSQVMAVPPQRAFSTPAVLEAATASSPALFRFYTPSYSIPQQVAAAHGWELANGVDPLVLEAYARFMARASGVPLEGYSVVVPPLPNSDLEADRNAQPDAALLGLLNVTVVAAAYPVEAAGLVPLAHGDGLWVYRNTLARPRAWVETAAGWHPAVAVAWQPNRVSVTAEGAGRLVLSEIAYPGWRVTVDGRPASATTAYGVLRAITLPAGRHEVVWRFVPWDLYVGLALALLGVLLAWRLPRFGL
;
A
#
# COMPACT_ATOMS: atom_id res chain seq x y z
N MET A 1 15.17 -19.96 19.36
CA MET A 1 14.55 -18.65 19.65
C MET A 1 13.29 -18.74 20.53
N CYS A 2 12.08 -19.02 20.02
CA CYS A 2 10.85 -19.03 20.86
C CYS A 2 10.82 -20.09 21.98
N ARG A 3 11.58 -21.20 21.85
CA ARG A 3 11.73 -22.22 22.89
C ARG A 3 12.95 -22.02 23.81
N GLU A 4 13.85 -21.10 23.48
CA GLU A 4 15.07 -20.83 24.28
C GLU A 4 14.94 -19.62 25.20
N ALA A 5 14.00 -18.71 24.91
CA ALA A 5 13.82 -17.51 25.72
C ALA A 5 13.26 -17.81 27.13
N VAL A 6 12.87 -19.05 27.42
CA VAL A 6 12.41 -19.49 28.74
C VAL A 6 12.96 -20.89 29.05
N PRO A 7 14.17 -21.00 29.62
CA PRO A 7 14.77 -22.29 30.01
C PRO A 7 13.94 -23.06 31.07
N SER A 8 13.02 -22.40 31.77
CA SER A 8 12.17 -23.01 32.80
C SER A 8 10.91 -23.72 32.27
N LEU A 9 10.71 -23.78 30.95
CA LEU A 9 9.54 -24.47 30.34
C LEU A 9 9.82 -25.92 29.91
N THR A 10 10.78 -26.59 30.57
CA THR A 10 11.03 -28.03 30.37
C THR A 10 9.94 -28.95 30.91
N SER A 11 8.81 -28.43 31.40
CA SER A 11 7.58 -29.22 31.54
C SER A 11 6.31 -28.36 31.33
N GLY A 12 5.53 -28.70 30.31
CA GLY A 12 4.07 -28.46 30.22
C GLY A 12 3.48 -27.03 30.21
N SER A 13 4.15 -25.98 30.69
CA SER A 13 3.49 -24.69 30.96
C SER A 13 3.72 -23.63 29.87
N GLN A 14 3.22 -23.86 28.65
CA GLN A 14 3.12 -22.77 27.68
C GLN A 14 2.35 -21.58 28.30
N LEU A 15 2.94 -20.38 28.33
CA LEU A 15 2.29 -19.14 28.78
C LEU A 15 0.83 -19.12 28.30
N SER A 16 -0.12 -19.02 29.23
CA SER A 16 -1.53 -19.04 28.88
C SER A 16 -1.88 -17.84 27.99
N TRP A 17 -2.93 -17.96 27.17
CA TRP A 17 -3.43 -16.82 26.39
C TRP A 17 -3.75 -15.60 27.27
N ARG A 18 -4.09 -15.82 28.55
CA ARG A 18 -4.29 -14.76 29.53
C ARG A 18 -3.01 -13.95 29.80
N ALA A 19 -1.83 -14.57 29.78
CA ALA A 19 -0.55 -13.91 30.03
C ALA A 19 0.02 -13.15 28.81
N LEU A 20 -0.50 -13.43 27.61
CA LEU A 20 -0.19 -12.69 26.38
C LEU A 20 -1.14 -11.50 26.15
N LYS A 21 -2.26 -11.46 26.86
CA LYS A 21 -3.24 -10.39 26.76
C LYS A 21 -2.70 -9.12 27.42
N PRO A 22 -2.67 -7.98 26.72
CA PRO A 22 -2.35 -6.70 27.35
C PRO A 22 -3.37 -6.35 28.45
N ARG A 23 -2.93 -5.68 29.51
CA ARG A 23 -3.84 -5.15 30.54
C ARG A 23 -4.72 -4.05 29.96
N ARG A 24 -5.89 -3.81 30.57
CA ARG A 24 -6.86 -2.80 30.10
C ARG A 24 -6.24 -1.40 29.92
N TRP A 25 -5.36 -0.99 30.83
CA TRP A 25 -4.69 0.31 30.73
C TRP A 25 -3.72 0.40 29.54
N MET A 26 -3.14 -0.71 29.09
CA MET A 26 -2.25 -0.72 27.92
C MET A 26 -3.04 -0.47 26.64
N TRP A 27 -4.22 -1.09 26.53
CA TRP A 27 -5.17 -0.81 25.45
C TRP A 27 -5.56 0.66 25.44
N ALA A 28 -5.93 1.21 26.60
CA ALA A 28 -6.27 2.63 26.73
C ALA A 28 -5.09 3.54 26.35
N ALA A 29 -3.86 3.18 26.70
CA ALA A 29 -2.67 3.95 26.34
C ALA A 29 -2.42 3.98 24.82
N TRP A 30 -2.45 2.83 24.14
CA TRP A 30 -2.25 2.77 22.69
C TRP A 30 -3.41 3.39 21.91
N ALA A 31 -4.65 3.11 22.33
CA ALA A 31 -5.83 3.72 21.72
C ALA A 31 -5.87 5.23 21.94
N GLY A 32 -5.50 5.70 23.14
CA GLY A 32 -5.35 7.12 23.44
C GLY A 32 -4.29 7.79 22.60
N TRP A 33 -3.10 7.16 22.44
CA TRP A 33 -2.05 7.66 21.57
C TRP A 33 -2.51 7.79 20.11
N LEU A 34 -3.18 6.75 19.58
CA LEU A 34 -3.77 6.78 18.24
C LEU A 34 -4.88 7.83 18.13
N ALA A 35 -5.69 8.01 19.16
CA ALA A 35 -6.77 9.00 19.16
C ALA A 35 -6.21 10.42 19.08
N VAL A 36 -5.15 10.73 19.84
CA VAL A 36 -4.48 12.03 19.77
C VAL A 36 -3.94 12.31 18.37
N LEU A 37 -3.44 11.29 17.66
CA LEU A 37 -2.93 11.44 16.30
C LEU A 37 -4.04 11.54 15.25
N LEU A 38 -5.06 10.68 15.32
CA LEU A 38 -6.04 10.47 14.26
C LEU A 38 -7.31 11.31 14.44
N VAL A 39 -7.82 11.50 15.65
CA VAL A 39 -9.09 12.21 15.88
C VAL A 39 -9.05 13.65 15.38
N PRO A 40 -8.01 14.46 15.65
CA PRO A 40 -7.92 15.82 15.12
C PRO A 40 -7.91 15.88 13.58
N LYS A 41 -7.53 14.77 12.94
CA LYS A 41 -7.38 14.63 11.49
C LYS A 41 -8.52 13.86 10.83
N ALA A 42 -9.43 13.26 11.61
CA ALA A 42 -10.39 12.28 11.13
C ALA A 42 -11.44 12.86 10.17
N GLY A 43 -11.66 14.18 10.22
CA GLY A 43 -12.55 14.89 9.30
C GLY A 43 -11.91 15.23 7.95
N GLY A 44 -10.60 15.01 7.77
CA GLY A 44 -9.89 15.27 6.51
C GLY A 44 -9.25 14.01 5.92
N PHE A 45 -8.96 14.07 4.63
CA PHE A 45 -8.16 13.06 3.95
C PHE A 45 -6.68 13.24 4.29
N PRO A 46 -5.93 12.15 4.50
CA PRO A 46 -4.49 12.22 4.78
C PRO A 46 -3.71 12.58 3.52
N TYR A 47 -2.81 13.55 3.66
CA TYR A 47 -1.86 13.98 2.65
C TYR A 47 -0.45 13.96 3.23
N PRO A 48 0.59 13.74 2.40
CA PRO A 48 1.94 14.05 2.81
C PRO A 48 2.06 15.55 3.10
N PRO A 49 2.95 15.97 4.01
CA PRO A 49 3.18 17.39 4.28
C PRO A 49 3.59 18.12 2.99
N LEU A 50 3.03 19.31 2.75
CA LEU A 50 3.29 20.15 1.58
C LEU A 50 2.84 19.57 0.22
N ALA A 51 2.22 18.39 0.20
CA ALA A 51 1.76 17.79 -1.05
C ALA A 51 0.40 18.36 -1.49
N VAL A 52 0.26 18.54 -2.80
CA VAL A 52 -0.99 18.95 -3.45
C VAL A 52 -1.88 17.73 -3.76
N ILE A 53 -1.28 16.55 -3.88
CA ILE A 53 -1.93 15.29 -4.24
C ILE A 53 -1.64 14.23 -3.18
N SER A 54 -2.59 13.30 -2.98
CA SER A 54 -2.44 12.13 -2.11
C SER A 54 -2.87 10.87 -2.84
N ASP A 55 -2.03 9.83 -2.82
CA ASP A 55 -2.35 8.54 -3.44
C ASP A 55 -3.58 7.87 -2.80
N ILE A 56 -3.90 8.17 -1.53
CA ILE A 56 -5.16 7.69 -0.93
C ILE A 56 -6.35 8.23 -1.71
N VAL A 57 -6.34 9.52 -1.98
CA VAL A 57 -7.45 10.18 -2.63
C VAL A 57 -7.47 9.83 -4.12
N VAL A 58 -6.31 9.74 -4.78
CA VAL A 58 -6.26 9.46 -6.21
C VAL A 58 -6.46 7.99 -6.54
N ALA A 59 -5.87 7.05 -5.80
CA ALA A 59 -5.84 5.63 -6.18
C ALA A 59 -6.79 4.76 -5.36
N HIS A 60 -7.05 5.05 -4.08
CA HIS A 60 -7.87 4.19 -3.22
C HIS A 60 -9.33 4.65 -3.08
N VAL A 61 -9.56 5.95 -2.95
CA VAL A 61 -10.92 6.50 -2.79
C VAL A 61 -11.84 6.21 -3.99
N PRO A 62 -11.41 6.34 -5.26
CA PRO A 62 -12.23 5.97 -6.41
C PRO A 62 -12.69 4.51 -6.36
N GLN A 63 -11.80 3.61 -5.94
CA GLN A 63 -12.10 2.18 -5.80
C GLN A 63 -13.18 1.95 -4.75
N ILE A 64 -13.06 2.62 -3.60
CA ILE A 64 -14.03 2.53 -2.50
C ILE A 64 -15.40 3.05 -2.94
N LEU A 65 -15.44 4.21 -3.59
CA LEU A 65 -16.68 4.83 -4.09
C LEU A 65 -17.34 3.94 -5.15
N TYR A 66 -16.54 3.39 -6.06
CA TYR A 66 -17.03 2.50 -7.10
C TYR A 66 -17.56 1.17 -6.55
N LEU A 67 -16.84 0.53 -5.62
CA LEU A 67 -17.31 -0.68 -4.95
C LEU A 67 -18.61 -0.42 -4.18
N ARG A 68 -18.70 0.70 -3.45
CA ARG A 68 -19.92 1.10 -2.74
C ARG A 68 -21.08 1.25 -3.72
N ARG A 69 -20.90 2.00 -4.82
CA ARG A 69 -21.93 2.19 -5.84
C ARG A 69 -22.34 0.88 -6.49
N ALA A 70 -21.41 -0.04 -6.73
CA ALA A 70 -21.74 -1.33 -7.33
C ALA A 70 -22.57 -2.22 -6.41
N LEU A 71 -22.29 -2.21 -5.11
CA LEU A 71 -23.07 -2.93 -4.13
C LEU A 71 -24.47 -2.32 -3.92
N THR A 72 -24.59 -0.99 -3.93
CA THR A 72 -25.88 -0.32 -3.65
C THR A 72 -26.77 -0.12 -4.87
N ALA A 73 -26.21 0.23 -6.03
CA ALA A 73 -26.98 0.51 -7.24
C ALA A 73 -27.21 -0.75 -8.10
N TRP A 74 -26.19 -1.60 -8.24
CA TRP A 74 -26.25 -2.80 -9.11
C TRP A 74 -26.38 -4.12 -8.34
N HIS A 75 -26.35 -4.10 -7.00
CA HIS A 75 -26.42 -5.30 -6.15
C HIS A 75 -25.44 -6.39 -6.58
N THR A 76 -24.25 -5.97 -7.04
CA THR A 76 -23.29 -6.85 -7.70
C THR A 76 -21.89 -6.58 -7.15
N LEU A 77 -21.11 -7.65 -6.95
CA LEU A 77 -19.68 -7.54 -6.69
C LEU A 77 -18.97 -7.17 -8.01
N PRO A 78 -18.37 -5.98 -8.15
CA PRO A 78 -17.77 -5.57 -9.41
C PRO A 78 -16.46 -6.34 -9.64
N LEU A 79 -16.35 -6.99 -10.80
CA LEU A 79 -15.12 -7.64 -11.26
C LEU A 79 -14.41 -6.80 -12.32
N TRP A 80 -15.11 -5.88 -12.98
CA TRP A 80 -14.59 -4.97 -13.98
C TRP A 80 -15.06 -3.55 -13.67
N ALA A 81 -14.20 -2.56 -13.91
CA ALA A 81 -14.50 -1.16 -13.60
C ALA A 81 -14.17 -0.26 -14.81
N PRO A 82 -15.02 0.74 -15.13
CA PRO A 82 -14.81 1.67 -16.23
C PRO A 82 -14.29 3.03 -15.76
N THR A 83 -14.00 3.20 -14.47
CA THR A 83 -13.76 4.51 -13.84
C THR A 83 -12.61 5.28 -14.46
N TYR A 84 -11.57 4.57 -14.91
CA TYR A 84 -10.44 5.12 -15.61
C TYR A 84 -9.89 4.09 -16.61
N TYR A 85 -8.96 4.53 -17.46
CA TYR A 85 -8.37 3.76 -18.55
C TYR A 85 -9.37 3.15 -19.53
N SER A 86 -10.62 3.60 -19.61
CA SER A 86 -11.62 2.96 -20.48
C SER A 86 -11.89 1.47 -20.17
N GLY A 87 -11.57 1.01 -18.94
CA GLY A 87 -11.87 -0.33 -18.45
C GLY A 87 -10.67 -1.11 -17.90
N TYR A 88 -10.76 -1.64 -16.69
CA TYR A 88 -9.69 -2.47 -16.11
C TYR A 88 -10.25 -3.61 -15.23
N PRO A 89 -9.48 -4.71 -15.04
CA PRO A 89 -9.90 -5.86 -14.24
C PRO A 89 -9.86 -5.54 -12.73
N PHE A 90 -10.89 -4.88 -12.22
CA PHE A 90 -11.05 -4.49 -10.81
C PHE A 90 -10.77 -5.63 -9.81
N TYR A 91 -11.21 -6.86 -10.12
CA TYR A 91 -10.97 -8.03 -9.26
C TYR A 91 -9.50 -8.46 -9.14
N ALA A 92 -8.65 -8.07 -10.09
CA ALA A 92 -7.24 -8.44 -10.13
C ALA A 92 -6.33 -7.36 -9.56
N ASP A 93 -6.85 -6.15 -9.35
CA ASP A 93 -6.10 -5.01 -8.85
C ASP A 93 -6.03 -5.03 -7.30
N PRO A 94 -4.83 -5.12 -6.70
CA PRO A 94 -4.67 -5.08 -5.25
C PRO A 94 -5.08 -3.73 -4.63
N LEU A 95 -5.05 -2.61 -5.38
CA LEU A 95 -5.46 -1.31 -4.85
C LEU A 95 -6.97 -1.20 -4.64
N ALA A 96 -7.75 -2.01 -5.36
CA ALA A 96 -9.19 -2.11 -5.18
C ALA A 96 -9.60 -2.73 -3.83
N GLY A 97 -8.70 -3.48 -3.18
CA GLY A 97 -8.94 -4.08 -1.85
C GLY A 97 -10.10 -5.07 -1.79
N LEU A 98 -10.58 -5.56 -2.94
CA LEU A 98 -11.78 -6.40 -3.04
C LEU A 98 -11.69 -7.66 -2.15
N TRP A 99 -10.52 -8.29 -2.13
CA TRP A 99 -10.27 -9.56 -1.44
C TRP A 99 -9.71 -9.39 -0.02
N TYR A 100 -9.72 -8.16 0.53
CA TYR A 100 -9.25 -7.88 1.88
C TYR A 100 -10.39 -7.40 2.79
N PRO A 101 -11.17 -8.32 3.40
CA PRO A 101 -12.35 -7.97 4.19
C PRO A 101 -12.12 -6.95 5.32
N PRO A 102 -10.99 -6.94 6.06
CA PRO A 102 -10.77 -5.90 7.07
C PRO A 102 -10.75 -4.48 6.50
N GLY A 103 -10.40 -4.31 5.23
CA GLY A 103 -10.44 -3.02 4.52
C GLY A 103 -11.86 -2.54 4.19
N TRP A 104 -12.84 -3.44 4.13
CA TRP A 104 -14.23 -3.10 3.79
C TRP A 104 -14.91 -2.22 4.84
N LEU A 105 -14.33 -2.09 6.03
CA LEU A 105 -14.79 -1.11 7.02
C LEU A 105 -14.77 0.32 6.44
N ALA A 106 -13.78 0.66 5.59
CA ALA A 106 -13.74 1.94 4.89
C ALA A 106 -14.78 2.05 3.75
N VAL A 107 -15.25 0.92 3.23
CA VAL A 107 -16.31 0.86 2.20
C VAL A 107 -17.68 1.14 2.80
N VAL A 108 -17.94 0.62 4.00
CA VAL A 108 -19.25 0.76 4.67
C VAL A 108 -19.40 2.12 5.37
N LEU A 109 -18.31 2.69 5.90
CA LEU A 109 -18.37 3.91 6.70
C LEU A 109 -18.20 5.20 5.86
N PRO A 110 -18.73 6.35 6.32
CA PRO A 110 -18.50 7.64 5.66
C PRO A 110 -17.01 7.98 5.54
N LEU A 111 -16.61 8.50 4.39
CA LEU A 111 -15.24 8.97 4.14
C LEU A 111 -15.13 10.46 4.51
N PRO A 112 -13.99 10.94 5.04
CA PRO A 112 -12.72 10.22 5.26
C PRO A 112 -12.64 9.42 6.57
N TRP A 113 -13.62 9.58 7.47
CA TRP A 113 -13.59 8.99 8.81
C TRP A 113 -13.38 7.46 8.81
N GLY A 114 -14.06 6.75 7.90
CA GLY A 114 -13.94 5.31 7.72
C GLY A 114 -12.51 4.85 7.43
N LEU A 115 -11.72 5.63 6.68
CA LEU A 115 -10.31 5.32 6.41
C LEU A 115 -9.48 5.46 7.68
N SER A 116 -9.61 6.58 8.39
CA SER A 116 -8.88 6.86 9.63
C SER A 116 -9.18 5.81 10.71
N LEU A 117 -10.46 5.43 10.88
CA LEU A 117 -10.84 4.38 11.82
C LEU A 117 -10.25 3.03 11.40
N THR A 118 -10.33 2.67 10.13
CA THR A 118 -9.79 1.41 9.63
C THR A 118 -8.28 1.32 9.88
N VAL A 119 -7.51 2.37 9.56
CA VAL A 119 -6.07 2.43 9.86
C VAL A 119 -5.81 2.36 11.37
N GLY A 120 -6.53 3.13 12.17
CA GLY A 120 -6.39 3.10 13.63
C GLY A 120 -6.61 1.72 14.22
N LEU A 121 -7.61 0.97 13.76
CA LEU A 121 -7.88 -0.39 14.21
C LEU A 121 -6.77 -1.38 13.80
N HIS A 122 -6.24 -1.27 12.58
CA HIS A 122 -5.12 -2.10 12.14
C HIS A 122 -3.88 -1.85 13.02
N TRP A 123 -3.58 -0.59 13.32
CA TRP A 123 -2.39 -0.24 14.09
C TRP A 123 -2.53 -0.52 15.59
N LEU A 124 -3.73 -0.39 16.14
CA LEU A 124 -4.03 -0.88 17.49
C LEU A 124 -3.84 -2.40 17.57
N LEU A 125 -4.38 -3.14 16.59
CA LEU A 125 -4.20 -4.58 16.49
C LEU A 125 -2.73 -4.95 16.31
N SER A 126 -1.96 -4.15 15.56
CA SER A 126 -0.52 -4.36 15.36
C SER A 126 0.27 -4.19 16.64
N ALA A 127 0.00 -3.15 17.44
CA ALA A 127 0.63 -2.96 18.75
C ALA A 127 0.35 -4.13 19.70
N VAL A 128 -0.90 -4.64 19.70
CA VAL A 128 -1.28 -5.82 20.48
C VAL A 128 -0.53 -7.07 20.00
N GLY A 129 -0.41 -7.25 18.68
CA GLY A 129 0.37 -8.33 18.10
C GLY A 129 1.85 -8.27 18.47
N MET A 130 2.46 -7.08 18.42
CA MET A 130 3.84 -6.84 18.81
C MET A 130 4.05 -7.12 20.30
N TYR A 131 3.16 -6.63 21.17
CA TYR A 131 3.20 -6.94 22.59
C TYR A 131 3.14 -8.45 22.83
N ALA A 132 2.15 -9.13 22.26
CA ALA A 132 1.97 -10.57 22.44
C ALA A 132 3.17 -11.37 21.90
N PHE A 133 3.72 -10.97 20.76
CA PHE A 133 4.94 -11.55 20.20
C PHE A 133 6.11 -11.42 21.18
N LEU A 134 6.39 -10.21 21.67
CA LEU A 134 7.47 -9.96 22.62
C LEU A 134 7.28 -10.73 23.94
N ARG A 135 6.04 -10.86 24.43
CA ARG A 135 5.72 -11.67 25.61
C ARG A 135 5.98 -13.16 25.38
N VAL A 136 5.69 -13.70 24.19
CA VAL A 136 6.05 -15.08 23.83
C VAL A 136 7.56 -15.26 23.74
N LEU A 137 8.32 -14.21 23.38
CA LEU A 137 9.78 -14.19 23.46
C LEU A 137 10.33 -14.04 24.89
N GLY A 138 9.51 -14.20 25.92
CA GLY A 138 9.94 -14.12 27.32
C GLY A 138 10.20 -12.71 27.84
N ARG A 139 9.94 -11.65 27.04
CA ARG A 139 10.17 -10.26 27.48
C ARG A 139 9.19 -9.85 28.55
N ARG A 140 9.62 -9.18 29.62
CA ARG A 140 8.80 -8.63 30.70
C ARG A 140 7.69 -7.73 30.15
N GLU A 141 6.61 -7.62 30.91
CA GLU A 141 5.42 -6.83 30.54
C GLU A 141 5.75 -5.38 30.18
N THR A 142 6.63 -4.72 30.95
CA THR A 142 7.06 -3.34 30.68
C THR A 142 7.90 -3.21 29.42
N GLY A 143 8.85 -4.12 29.18
CA GLY A 143 9.65 -4.15 27.95
C GLY A 143 8.79 -4.40 26.72
N ALA A 144 7.86 -5.36 26.79
CA ALA A 144 6.92 -5.64 25.71
C ALA A 144 6.00 -4.45 25.39
N PHE A 145 5.55 -3.72 26.42
CA PHE A 145 4.77 -2.49 26.24
C PHE A 145 5.55 -1.39 25.52
N LEU A 146 6.81 -1.14 25.93
CA LEU A 146 7.67 -0.15 25.28
C LEU A 146 8.01 -0.54 23.83
N GLY A 147 8.26 -1.82 23.56
CA GLY A 147 8.47 -2.31 22.19
C GLY A 147 7.22 -2.16 21.32
N ALA A 148 6.03 -2.46 21.85
CA ALA A 148 4.78 -2.22 21.13
C ALA A 148 4.51 -0.73 20.85
N LEU A 149 4.84 0.16 21.81
CA LEU A 149 4.74 1.60 21.61
C LEU A 149 5.74 2.11 20.56
N ALA A 150 6.97 1.60 20.57
CA ALA A 150 7.99 1.91 19.56
C ALA A 150 7.53 1.51 18.15
N TRP A 151 6.89 0.33 18.02
CA TRP A 151 6.32 -0.11 16.75
C TRP A 151 5.13 0.75 16.31
N LEU A 152 4.20 1.04 17.22
CA LEU A 152 3.02 1.86 16.96
C LEU A 152 3.37 3.27 16.45
N GLY A 153 4.42 3.87 17.03
CA GLY A 153 4.86 5.22 16.72
C GLY A 153 5.91 5.35 15.63
N PHE A 154 6.32 4.25 14.98
CA PHE A 154 7.40 4.28 14.00
C PHE A 154 7.10 5.23 12.83
N GLY A 155 7.94 6.24 12.61
CA GLY A 155 7.63 7.37 11.71
C GLY A 155 7.29 6.96 10.27
N LYS A 156 7.92 5.91 9.75
CA LYS A 156 7.68 5.41 8.39
C LYS A 156 6.23 5.02 8.14
N VAL A 157 5.56 4.48 9.16
CA VAL A 157 4.14 4.09 9.11
C VAL A 157 3.27 5.28 8.77
N TRP A 158 3.48 6.36 9.51
CA TRP A 158 2.68 7.57 9.41
C TRP A 158 3.04 8.37 8.16
N ALA A 159 4.29 8.29 7.70
CA ALA A 159 4.70 8.78 6.39
C ALA A 159 3.99 8.05 5.24
N HIS A 160 3.75 6.74 5.35
CA HIS A 160 3.04 5.96 4.33
C HIS A 160 1.52 6.11 4.42
N TRP A 161 0.97 6.36 5.61
CA TRP A 161 -0.42 6.78 5.76
C TRP A 161 -0.65 8.16 5.13
N GLY A 162 0.20 9.16 5.44
CA GLY A 162 0.17 10.46 4.80
C GLY A 162 0.41 10.34 3.29
N GLY A 163 1.43 9.58 2.90
CA GLY A 163 1.81 9.29 1.52
C GLY A 163 0.88 8.38 0.73
N GLY A 164 -0.29 8.04 1.27
CA GLY A 164 -1.34 7.39 0.50
C GLY A 164 -1.17 5.88 0.24
N HIS A 165 -0.19 5.22 0.85
CA HIS A 165 0.11 3.80 0.65
C HIS A 165 -0.76 2.89 1.54
N LEU A 166 -2.08 3.00 1.41
CA LEU A 166 -3.06 2.44 2.35
C LEU A 166 -2.94 0.92 2.52
N THR A 167 -2.91 0.19 1.42
CA THR A 167 -2.80 -1.28 1.39
C THR A 167 -1.54 -1.78 2.08
N LEU A 168 -0.41 -1.11 1.85
CA LEU A 168 0.87 -1.41 2.49
C LEU A 168 0.79 -1.21 4.01
N VAL A 169 0.18 -0.11 4.46
CA VAL A 169 -0.04 0.19 5.89
C VAL A 169 -0.89 -0.88 6.57
N TYR A 170 -1.92 -1.42 5.89
CA TYR A 170 -2.70 -2.55 6.38
C TYR A 170 -1.88 -3.84 6.46
N ALA A 171 -1.10 -4.15 5.42
CA ALA A 171 -0.29 -5.36 5.35
C ALA A 171 0.81 -5.39 6.43
N VAL A 172 1.52 -4.27 6.62
CA VAL A 172 2.56 -4.12 7.64
C VAL A 172 2.04 -4.42 9.05
N ALA A 173 0.80 -4.02 9.34
CA ALA A 173 0.18 -4.19 10.65
C ALA A 173 0.07 -5.66 11.09
N TRP A 174 0.03 -6.62 10.16
CA TRP A 174 -0.07 -8.06 10.47
C TRP A 174 1.28 -8.74 10.75
N THR A 175 2.41 -8.09 10.46
CA THR A 175 3.75 -8.67 10.63
C THR A 175 4.02 -9.22 12.04
N PRO A 176 3.64 -8.53 13.14
CA PRO A 176 3.81 -9.10 14.47
C PRO A 176 3.00 -10.38 14.70
N TRP A 177 1.79 -10.46 14.11
CA TRP A 177 0.93 -11.63 14.21
C TRP A 177 1.48 -12.83 13.43
N LEU A 178 2.18 -12.58 12.32
CA LEU A 178 2.84 -13.63 11.53
C LEU A 178 3.91 -14.33 12.38
N LEU A 179 4.76 -13.56 13.05
CA LEU A 179 5.79 -14.11 13.94
C LEU A 179 5.23 -14.66 15.25
N LEU A 180 4.14 -14.10 15.77
CA LEU A 180 3.44 -14.69 16.91
C LEU A 180 2.87 -16.07 16.54
N ALA A 181 2.25 -16.20 15.36
CA ALA A 181 1.68 -17.45 14.87
C ALA A 181 2.72 -18.54 14.65
N SER A 182 3.97 -18.15 14.34
CA SER A 182 5.11 -19.07 14.23
C SER A 182 5.46 -19.71 15.57
N CYS A 183 5.33 -18.94 16.66
CA CYS A 183 5.67 -19.39 18.00
C CYS A 183 4.51 -20.02 18.76
N ARG A 184 3.27 -19.61 18.46
CA ARG A 184 2.06 -20.14 19.09
C ARG A 184 0.93 -20.28 18.08
N ARG A 185 0.63 -21.51 17.71
CA ARG A 185 -0.43 -21.83 16.74
C ARG A 185 -1.80 -21.94 17.41
N GLY A 186 -2.76 -21.21 16.86
CA GLY A 186 -4.19 -21.41 17.10
C GLY A 186 -4.87 -22.02 15.86
N ARG A 187 -6.18 -22.25 15.92
CA ARG A 187 -6.95 -22.71 14.74
C ARG A 187 -6.78 -21.77 13.54
N TRP A 188 -6.95 -20.47 13.79
CA TRP A 188 -6.85 -19.42 12.78
C TRP A 188 -5.57 -18.59 12.86
N LEU A 189 -4.85 -18.68 13.99
CA LEU A 189 -3.56 -18.03 14.14
C LEU A 189 -2.45 -18.99 13.70
N ARG A 190 -2.22 -19.04 12.38
CA ARG A 190 -1.17 -19.83 11.72
C ARG A 190 -0.38 -18.93 10.77
N PRO A 191 0.93 -19.17 10.57
CA PRO A 191 1.71 -18.35 9.65
C PRO A 191 1.11 -18.26 8.25
N GLY A 192 0.61 -19.36 7.69
CA GLY A 192 -0.01 -19.36 6.36
C GLY A 192 -1.26 -18.48 6.27
N VAL A 193 -2.12 -18.51 7.29
CA VAL A 193 -3.34 -17.67 7.34
C VAL A 193 -2.98 -16.19 7.45
N VAL A 194 -2.03 -15.84 8.32
CA VAL A 194 -1.61 -14.44 8.48
C VAL A 194 -0.86 -13.94 7.24
N LEU A 195 -0.02 -14.77 6.61
CA LEU A 195 0.66 -14.43 5.37
C LEU A 195 -0.33 -14.24 4.21
N ALA A 196 -1.41 -15.02 4.16
CA ALA A 196 -2.50 -14.78 3.20
C ALA A 196 -3.17 -13.42 3.44
N LEU A 197 -3.48 -13.05 4.69
CA LEU A 197 -4.03 -11.73 5.01
C LEU A 197 -3.08 -10.60 4.61
N ILE A 198 -1.78 -10.78 4.85
CA ILE A 198 -0.75 -9.82 4.41
C ILE A 198 -0.77 -9.69 2.88
N PHE A 199 -0.81 -10.80 2.14
CA PHE A 199 -0.81 -10.79 0.68
C PHE A 199 -2.09 -10.15 0.12
N LEU A 200 -3.26 -10.50 0.68
CA LEU A 200 -4.54 -9.95 0.27
C LEU A 200 -4.63 -8.44 0.54
N ALA A 201 -3.95 -7.95 1.58
CA ALA A 201 -3.80 -6.52 1.83
C ALA A 201 -2.80 -5.87 0.86
N ASP A 202 -1.58 -6.38 0.76
CA ASP A 202 -0.54 -5.89 -0.15
C ASP A 202 0.44 -7.01 -0.56
N PRO A 203 0.42 -7.45 -1.83
CA PRO A 203 1.32 -8.50 -2.32
C PRO A 203 2.81 -8.19 -2.15
N ARG A 204 3.20 -6.91 -2.18
CA ARG A 204 4.60 -6.48 -2.09
C ARG A 204 5.15 -6.71 -0.69
N TRP A 205 4.35 -6.40 0.34
CA TRP A 205 4.77 -6.61 1.72
C TRP A 205 4.84 -8.10 2.12
N ALA A 206 4.04 -8.95 1.48
CA ALA A 206 4.06 -10.39 1.75
C ALA A 206 5.44 -11.02 1.56
N ALA A 207 6.23 -10.53 0.59
CA ALA A 207 7.60 -11.00 0.41
C ALA A 207 8.53 -10.57 1.55
N TYR A 208 8.47 -9.31 2.00
CA TYR A 208 9.26 -8.83 3.13
C TYR A 208 8.89 -9.55 4.43
N ALA A 209 7.60 -9.67 4.73
CA ALA A 209 7.11 -10.36 5.92
C ALA A 209 7.39 -11.88 5.88
N GLY A 210 7.18 -12.51 4.72
CA GLY A 210 7.49 -13.92 4.49
C GLY A 210 9.00 -14.22 4.60
N GLY A 211 9.84 -13.34 4.05
CA GLY A 211 11.30 -13.41 4.18
C GLY A 211 11.76 -13.26 5.64
N LEU A 212 11.20 -12.32 6.39
CA LEU A 212 11.46 -12.18 7.82
C LEU A 212 11.04 -13.43 8.60
N TRP A 213 9.86 -13.99 8.29
CA TRP A 213 9.37 -15.22 8.92
C TRP A 213 10.26 -16.43 8.58
N ALA A 214 10.67 -16.59 7.33
CA ALA A 214 11.62 -17.62 6.92
C ALA A 214 12.95 -17.46 7.66
N ALA A 215 13.53 -16.26 7.68
CA ALA A 215 14.76 -15.98 8.43
C ALA A 215 14.61 -16.30 9.92
N TRP A 216 13.47 -15.95 10.53
CA TRP A 216 13.16 -16.27 11.92
C TRP A 216 13.12 -17.79 12.19
N GLU A 217 12.49 -18.56 11.32
CA GLU A 217 12.39 -20.01 11.44
C GLU A 217 13.73 -20.72 11.18
N LEU A 218 14.53 -20.21 10.24
CA LEU A 218 15.78 -20.81 9.81
C LEU A 218 16.97 -20.42 10.70
N VAL A 219 17.09 -19.16 11.15
CA VAL A 219 18.18 -18.74 12.05
C VAL A 219 18.03 -19.33 13.46
N GLY A 220 16.83 -19.79 13.82
CA GLY A 220 16.61 -20.61 15.02
C GLY A 220 17.36 -21.96 15.04
N VAL A 221 18.28 -22.23 14.11
CA VAL A 221 19.15 -23.42 13.98
C VAL A 221 20.17 -23.58 15.10
N ALA A 222 20.59 -22.51 15.79
CA ALA A 222 21.45 -22.63 16.98
C ALA A 222 20.76 -23.34 18.17
N ALA A 223 19.44 -23.53 18.09
CA ALA A 223 18.56 -24.04 19.13
C ALA A 223 18.02 -25.44 18.80
N ARG A 224 18.67 -26.50 19.29
CA ARG A 224 18.37 -27.90 18.95
C ARG A 224 16.91 -28.35 19.16
N GLN A 225 16.46 -29.26 18.28
CA GLN A 225 15.51 -30.41 18.44
C GLN A 225 14.78 -30.79 17.12
N ARG A 226 14.86 -29.98 16.05
CA ARG A 226 14.28 -30.27 14.73
C ARG A 226 15.31 -30.29 13.61
N SER A 227 15.23 -31.27 12.71
CA SER A 227 16.00 -31.26 11.47
C SER A 227 15.65 -30.04 10.62
N TRP A 228 16.65 -29.48 9.93
CA TRP A 228 16.48 -28.42 8.93
C TRP A 228 15.35 -28.75 7.94
N ALA A 229 15.31 -29.99 7.44
CA ALA A 229 14.28 -30.45 6.51
C ALA A 229 12.85 -30.28 7.04
N ARG A 230 12.60 -30.52 8.33
CA ARG A 230 11.26 -30.32 8.92
C ARG A 230 10.85 -28.85 8.98
N ARG A 231 11.81 -27.93 9.18
CA ARG A 231 11.54 -26.49 9.19
C ARG A 231 11.22 -25.99 7.78
N VAL A 232 12.01 -26.40 6.78
CA VAL A 232 11.73 -26.10 5.37
C VAL A 232 10.38 -26.67 4.96
N LEU A 233 10.06 -27.90 5.35
CA LEU A 233 8.74 -28.48 5.10
C LEU A 233 7.63 -27.67 5.79
N ALA A 234 7.81 -27.23 7.04
CA ALA A 234 6.82 -26.41 7.74
C ALA A 234 6.62 -25.05 7.04
N LEU A 235 7.70 -24.42 6.57
CA LEU A 235 7.64 -23.20 5.76
C LEU A 235 6.88 -23.45 4.46
N ALA A 236 7.16 -24.55 3.75
CA ALA A 236 6.51 -24.91 2.50
C ALA A 236 5.01 -25.21 2.69
N VAL A 237 4.64 -25.93 3.76
CA VAL A 237 3.24 -26.27 4.07
C VAL A 237 2.45 -25.02 4.44
N GLU A 238 2.97 -24.18 5.34
CA GLU A 238 2.29 -22.94 5.75
C GLU A 238 2.30 -21.90 4.63
N GLY A 239 3.38 -21.81 3.85
CA GLY A 239 3.44 -20.98 2.65
C GLY A 239 2.45 -21.43 1.58
N GLY A 240 2.33 -22.74 1.35
CA GLY A 240 1.34 -23.35 0.47
C GLY A 240 -0.10 -23.08 0.92
N LEU A 241 -0.36 -23.18 2.23
CA LEU A 241 -1.65 -22.77 2.81
C LEU A 241 -1.95 -21.28 2.56
N GLY A 242 -0.94 -20.42 2.75
CA GLY A 242 -1.06 -18.99 2.47
C GLY A 242 -1.37 -18.71 1.00
N ALA A 243 -0.69 -19.40 0.08
CA ALA A 243 -0.95 -19.32 -1.34
C ALA A 243 -2.37 -19.79 -1.71
N LEU A 244 -2.85 -20.88 -1.13
CA LEU A 244 -4.23 -21.34 -1.35
C LEU A 244 -5.24 -20.28 -0.92
N LEU A 245 -5.10 -19.73 0.29
CA LEU A 245 -6.02 -18.73 0.84
C LEU A 245 -5.99 -17.40 0.08
N ALA A 246 -4.83 -17.01 -0.47
CA ALA A 246 -4.68 -15.77 -1.23
C ALA A 246 -4.98 -15.93 -2.74
N ALA A 247 -5.33 -17.14 -3.20
CA ALA A 247 -5.57 -17.47 -4.61
C ALA A 247 -6.62 -16.61 -5.34
N PRO A 248 -7.68 -16.09 -4.70
CA PRO A 248 -8.63 -15.18 -5.34
C PRO A 248 -7.97 -13.90 -5.86
N LEU A 249 -6.84 -13.48 -5.28
CA LEU A 249 -6.08 -12.32 -5.74
C LEU A 249 -4.86 -12.71 -6.59
N TRP A 250 -3.99 -13.62 -6.11
CA TRP A 250 -2.70 -13.81 -6.78
C TRP A 250 -2.81 -14.45 -8.16
N LEU A 251 -3.80 -15.32 -8.41
CA LEU A 251 -4.01 -15.92 -9.73
C LEU A 251 -4.43 -14.88 -10.77
N PRO A 252 -5.48 -14.07 -10.53
CA PRO A 252 -5.82 -12.94 -11.41
C PRO A 252 -4.69 -11.93 -11.55
N LEU A 253 -4.03 -11.57 -10.44
CA LEU A 253 -2.94 -10.60 -10.43
C LEU A 253 -1.75 -11.07 -11.26
N LEU A 254 -1.41 -12.36 -11.24
CA LEU A 254 -0.36 -12.92 -12.07
C LEU A 254 -0.66 -12.71 -13.56
N ARG A 255 -1.90 -12.95 -13.98
CA ARG A 255 -2.32 -12.71 -15.37
C ARG A 255 -2.32 -11.23 -15.70
N PHE A 256 -2.86 -10.39 -14.83
CA PHE A 256 -2.94 -8.96 -15.06
C PHE A 256 -1.53 -8.34 -15.16
N THR A 257 -0.62 -8.71 -14.27
CA THR A 257 0.78 -8.26 -14.28
C THR A 257 1.49 -8.62 -15.59
N ARG A 258 1.29 -9.85 -16.11
CA ARG A 258 1.87 -10.29 -17.40
C ARG A 258 1.36 -9.51 -18.61
N LEU A 259 0.14 -8.99 -18.54
CA LEU A 259 -0.48 -8.18 -19.60
C LEU A 259 -0.24 -6.67 -19.41
N SER A 260 0.44 -6.29 -18.34
CA SER A 260 0.64 -4.89 -17.95
C SER A 260 2.05 -4.39 -18.29
N THR A 261 2.22 -3.08 -18.27
CA THR A 261 3.55 -2.43 -18.38
C THR A 261 4.54 -2.89 -17.31
N ARG A 262 4.09 -3.48 -16.20
CA ARG A 262 4.98 -4.07 -15.17
C ARG A 262 5.76 -5.30 -15.65
N ALA A 263 5.35 -5.95 -16.73
CA ALA A 263 6.08 -7.08 -17.29
C ALA A 263 7.48 -6.69 -17.80
N HIS A 264 7.72 -5.39 -18.03
CA HIS A 264 8.92 -4.85 -18.67
C HIS A 264 9.76 -3.96 -17.74
N LEU A 265 9.63 -4.13 -16.42
CA LEU A 265 10.42 -3.35 -15.45
C LEU A 265 11.93 -3.58 -15.63
N THR A 266 12.67 -2.49 -15.73
CA THR A 266 14.14 -2.51 -15.79
C THR A 266 14.75 -2.58 -14.38
N PRO A 267 16.04 -2.96 -14.23
CA PRO A 267 16.74 -2.85 -12.95
C PRO A 267 16.67 -1.45 -12.32
N HIS A 268 16.73 -0.41 -13.14
CA HIS A 268 16.56 0.97 -12.70
C HIS A 268 15.16 1.20 -12.10
N ASP A 269 14.12 0.70 -12.76
CA ASP A 269 12.74 0.84 -12.25
C ASP A 269 12.55 0.14 -10.90
N VAL A 270 13.20 -1.01 -10.70
CA VAL A 270 13.15 -1.80 -9.46
C VAL A 270 13.83 -1.06 -8.32
N LEU A 271 14.98 -0.44 -8.58
CA LEU A 271 15.80 0.25 -7.59
C LEU A 271 15.47 1.75 -7.45
N VAL A 272 14.43 2.24 -8.12
CA VAL A 272 14.00 3.63 -8.01
C VAL A 272 13.74 4.03 -6.56
N PHE A 273 13.97 5.31 -6.25
CA PHE A 273 13.86 5.88 -4.92
C PHE A 273 14.73 5.20 -3.85
N SER A 274 15.81 4.51 -4.25
CA SER A 274 16.84 4.03 -3.30
C SER A 274 17.24 5.10 -2.29
N LEU A 275 17.53 4.70 -1.05
CA LEU A 275 17.83 5.60 0.05
C LEU A 275 19.21 6.26 -0.17
N PRO A 276 19.28 7.59 -0.36
CA PRO A 276 20.56 8.27 -0.49
C PRO A 276 21.36 8.21 0.82
N TRP A 277 22.70 8.23 0.73
CA TRP A 277 23.58 8.15 1.89
C TRP A 277 23.32 9.25 2.93
N GLU A 278 23.04 10.46 2.48
CA GLU A 278 22.73 11.61 3.33
C GLU A 278 21.43 11.44 4.11
N ARG A 279 20.50 10.61 3.62
CA ARG A 279 19.23 10.33 4.32
C ARG A 279 19.38 9.34 5.46
N LEU A 280 20.53 8.68 5.61
CA LEU A 280 20.83 7.86 6.80
C LEU A 280 20.82 8.68 8.10
N LEU A 281 21.11 9.98 8.03
CA LEU A 281 21.03 10.86 9.19
C LEU A 281 19.59 11.01 9.71
N GLY A 282 18.59 10.79 8.84
CA GLY A 282 17.17 10.71 9.21
C GLY A 282 16.80 9.51 10.10
N LEU A 283 17.75 8.59 10.37
CA LEU A 283 17.60 7.59 11.41
C LEU A 283 17.73 8.19 12.81
N LEU A 284 18.58 9.22 12.96
CA LEU A 284 18.93 9.82 14.24
C LEU A 284 18.15 11.10 14.53
N ALA A 285 17.63 11.77 13.49
CA ALA A 285 16.85 12.98 13.62
C ALA A 285 15.45 12.81 13.00
N PRO A 286 14.42 13.49 13.52
CA PRO A 286 13.04 13.45 13.05
C PRO A 286 12.86 14.23 11.72
N ALA A 287 13.69 13.95 10.73
CA ALA A 287 13.63 14.59 9.44
C ALA A 287 12.47 14.00 8.61
N GLY A 288 11.58 14.88 8.15
CA GLY A 288 10.58 14.53 7.14
C GLY A 288 11.20 14.45 5.73
N GLY A 289 10.34 14.50 4.72
CA GLY A 289 10.74 14.47 3.31
C GLY A 289 9.90 13.49 2.51
N MET A 290 10.47 12.91 1.46
CA MET A 290 9.82 11.86 0.68
C MET A 290 9.42 10.68 1.58
N THR A 291 8.16 10.27 1.48
CA THR A 291 7.56 9.16 2.26
C THR A 291 8.45 7.92 2.33
N GLU A 292 9.10 7.55 1.23
CA GLU A 292 9.91 6.34 1.13
C GLU A 292 11.19 6.40 1.98
N TRP A 293 11.75 7.59 2.22
CA TRP A 293 13.02 7.78 2.94
C TRP A 293 12.86 8.01 4.45
N VAL A 294 11.63 8.14 4.94
CA VAL A 294 11.38 8.35 6.37
C VAL A 294 11.78 7.12 7.17
N ALA A 295 12.69 7.29 8.12
CA ALA A 295 13.31 6.19 8.88
C ALA A 295 13.47 6.45 10.39
N TYR A 296 13.13 7.64 10.89
CA TYR A 296 13.30 7.99 12.31
C TYR A 296 12.48 7.06 13.21
N ALA A 297 13.18 6.39 14.13
CA ALA A 297 12.60 5.41 15.03
C ALA A 297 12.38 5.92 16.46
N GLY A 298 12.82 7.15 16.77
CA GLY A 298 12.75 7.73 18.11
C GLY A 298 14.08 7.61 18.89
N ALA A 299 14.54 8.69 19.51
CA ALA A 299 15.82 8.74 20.21
C ALA A 299 15.88 7.69 21.34
N GLY A 300 14.81 7.56 22.13
CA GLY A 300 14.73 6.55 23.19
C GLY A 300 14.71 5.11 22.68
N VAL A 301 14.09 4.88 21.52
CA VAL A 301 14.05 3.56 20.86
C VAL A 301 15.45 3.17 20.41
N ILE A 302 16.17 4.09 19.76
CA ILE A 302 17.54 3.90 19.29
C ILE A 302 18.47 3.57 20.47
N LEU A 303 18.42 4.37 21.54
CA LEU A 303 19.25 4.13 22.73
C LEU A 303 19.00 2.76 23.36
N LEU A 304 17.74 2.36 23.50
CA LEU A 304 17.40 1.03 24.02
C LEU A 304 17.85 -0.09 23.08
N ALA A 305 17.66 0.06 21.77
CA ALA A 305 18.10 -0.94 20.80
C ALA A 305 19.63 -1.11 20.83
N VAL A 306 20.38 0.00 20.83
CA VAL A 306 21.85 -0.01 20.98
C VAL A 306 22.28 -0.65 22.29
N ALA A 307 21.62 -0.34 23.41
CA ALA A 307 21.91 -0.96 24.70
C ALA A 307 21.67 -2.49 24.67
N ALA A 308 20.63 -2.95 23.99
CA ALA A 308 20.37 -4.38 23.80
C ALA A 308 21.52 -5.05 23.03
N TRP A 309 21.90 -4.50 21.88
CA TRP A 309 22.93 -5.06 21.01
C TRP A 309 24.33 -5.00 21.63
N ALA A 310 24.67 -3.90 22.31
CA ALA A 310 25.93 -3.75 23.03
C ALA A 310 26.05 -4.77 24.18
N ALA A 311 24.93 -5.17 24.79
CA ALA A 311 24.88 -6.24 25.78
C ALA A 311 24.81 -7.66 25.15
N GLY A 312 24.98 -7.79 23.83
CA GLY A 312 24.89 -9.06 23.11
C GLY A 312 23.49 -9.67 23.06
N ARG A 313 22.44 -8.91 23.42
CA ARG A 313 21.04 -9.33 23.35
C ARG A 313 20.43 -8.93 22.00
N ALA A 314 19.33 -9.56 21.62
CA ALA A 314 18.58 -9.25 20.39
C ALA A 314 19.42 -9.27 19.08
N ARG A 315 20.45 -10.12 19.00
CA ARG A 315 21.39 -10.18 17.86
C ARG A 315 20.72 -10.43 16.51
N PHE A 316 19.72 -11.32 16.49
CA PHE A 316 18.90 -11.56 15.29
C PHE A 316 18.30 -10.25 14.76
N TRP A 317 17.71 -9.44 15.64
CA TRP A 317 17.11 -8.15 15.28
C TRP A 317 18.16 -7.14 14.81
N GLY A 318 19.37 -7.16 15.38
CA GLY A 318 20.49 -6.37 14.85
C GLY A 318 20.84 -6.76 13.41
N GLY A 319 20.86 -8.06 13.10
CA GLY A 319 21.06 -8.55 11.74
C GLY A 319 19.95 -8.14 10.78
N VAL A 320 18.68 -8.27 11.19
CA VAL A 320 17.52 -7.82 10.39
C VAL A 320 17.59 -6.32 10.13
N ALA A 321 17.90 -5.51 11.14
CA ALA A 321 18.06 -4.06 11.01
C ALA A 321 19.16 -3.69 10.01
N LEU A 322 20.31 -4.36 10.08
CA LEU A 322 21.42 -4.15 9.15
C LEU A 322 21.05 -4.54 7.71
N VAL A 323 20.46 -5.72 7.50
CA VAL A 323 20.03 -6.17 6.17
C VAL A 323 18.98 -5.23 5.58
N ALA A 324 18.00 -4.80 6.38
CA ALA A 324 16.98 -3.85 5.95
C ALA A 324 17.57 -2.49 5.53
N LEU A 325 18.59 -2.01 6.26
CA LEU A 325 19.27 -0.76 5.95
C LEU A 325 20.12 -0.87 4.68
N LEU A 326 20.89 -1.95 4.53
CA LEU A 326 21.68 -2.22 3.33
C LEU A 326 20.76 -2.36 2.11
N TRP A 327 19.67 -3.11 2.25
CA TRP A 327 18.66 -3.24 1.20
C TRP A 327 18.09 -1.88 0.79
N ALA A 328 17.79 -1.00 1.75
CA ALA A 328 17.22 0.32 1.48
C ALA A 328 18.13 1.21 0.62
N LEU A 329 19.46 1.06 0.72
CA LEU A 329 20.42 1.82 -0.08
C LEU A 329 20.37 1.49 -1.57
N GLY A 330 19.87 0.30 -1.94
CA GLY A 330 19.58 -0.11 -3.31
C GLY A 330 20.68 0.25 -4.32
N SER A 331 20.39 1.18 -5.24
CA SER A 331 21.31 1.61 -6.32
C SER A 331 22.55 2.35 -5.84
N HIS A 332 22.65 2.69 -4.54
CA HIS A 332 23.85 3.29 -3.96
C HIS A 332 24.86 2.25 -3.46
N LEU A 333 24.52 0.96 -3.49
CA LEU A 333 25.46 -0.15 -3.21
C LEU A 333 26.21 -0.55 -4.48
N PRO A 334 27.49 -0.96 -4.38
CA PRO A 334 28.22 -1.48 -5.53
C PRO A 334 27.65 -2.83 -6.00
N GLY A 335 27.40 -2.97 -7.32
CA GLY A 335 26.90 -4.23 -7.91
C GLY A 335 25.39 -4.38 -7.82
N GLU A 336 24.67 -3.29 -7.69
CA GLU A 336 23.22 -3.16 -7.53
C GLU A 336 22.41 -3.86 -8.62
N ALA A 337 22.93 -3.95 -9.85
CA ALA A 337 22.25 -4.63 -10.95
C ALA A 337 21.94 -6.10 -10.60
N TRP A 338 22.82 -6.78 -9.87
CA TRP A 338 22.60 -8.16 -9.43
C TRP A 338 21.44 -8.30 -8.45
N LEU A 339 21.19 -7.29 -7.61
CA LEU A 339 20.08 -7.29 -6.66
C LEU A 339 18.74 -7.31 -7.40
N ALA A 340 18.63 -6.54 -8.49
CA ALA A 340 17.42 -6.48 -9.30
C ALA A 340 17.15 -7.77 -10.12
N LEU A 341 18.18 -8.59 -10.36
CA LEU A 341 18.09 -9.86 -11.10
C LEU A 341 17.63 -11.04 -10.25
N LEU A 342 17.58 -10.89 -8.92
CA LEU A 342 17.11 -11.96 -8.04
C LEU A 342 15.64 -12.31 -8.34
N PRO A 343 15.29 -13.61 -8.48
CA PRO A 343 13.91 -14.01 -8.77
C PRO A 343 12.92 -13.44 -7.76
N GLY A 344 11.89 -12.77 -8.27
CA GLY A 344 10.84 -12.15 -7.46
C GLY A 344 11.17 -10.78 -6.87
N VAL A 345 12.44 -10.34 -6.89
CA VAL A 345 12.84 -9.00 -6.42
C VAL A 345 12.35 -7.89 -7.34
N SER A 346 12.21 -8.18 -8.64
CA SER A 346 11.60 -7.25 -9.60
C SER A 346 10.17 -6.84 -9.22
N LEU A 347 9.47 -7.63 -8.38
CA LEU A 347 8.14 -7.31 -7.86
C LEU A 347 8.17 -6.37 -6.64
N LEU A 348 9.32 -6.21 -5.97
CA LEU A 348 9.47 -5.54 -4.66
C LEU A 348 9.86 -4.06 -4.74
N ARG A 349 9.91 -3.49 -5.96
CA ARG A 349 10.19 -2.09 -6.33
C ARG A 349 10.19 -1.10 -5.16
N VAL A 350 11.18 -0.20 -5.13
CA VAL A 350 11.41 0.78 -4.05
C VAL A 350 12.05 0.13 -2.81
N PRO A 351 13.38 -0.06 -2.81
CA PRO A 351 14.08 -0.75 -1.73
C PRO A 351 13.87 -0.17 -0.33
N PRO A 352 13.73 1.17 -0.12
CA PRO A 352 13.49 1.73 1.22
C PRO A 352 12.24 1.25 1.93
N ARG A 353 11.30 0.59 1.25
CA ARG A 353 10.18 -0.10 1.91
C ARG A 353 10.65 -1.17 2.90
N GLY A 354 11.83 -1.75 2.69
CA GLY A 354 12.49 -2.64 3.66
C GLY A 354 12.74 -2.00 5.03
N LEU A 355 12.77 -0.66 5.15
CA LEU A 355 12.95 0.04 6.43
C LEU A 355 11.80 -0.20 7.42
N PHE A 356 10.64 -0.72 6.99
CA PHE A 356 9.63 -1.23 7.93
C PHE A 356 10.18 -2.39 8.78
N LEU A 357 11.05 -3.25 8.22
CA LEU A 357 11.75 -4.31 8.95
C LEU A 357 12.77 -3.74 9.94
N LEU A 358 13.43 -2.62 9.60
CA LEU A 358 14.28 -1.89 10.53
C LEU A 358 13.47 -1.42 11.75
N GLY A 359 12.33 -0.75 11.54
CA GLY A 359 11.45 -0.31 12.63
C GLY A 359 10.95 -1.48 13.49
N PHE A 360 10.58 -2.60 12.86
CA PHE A 360 10.16 -3.82 13.56
C PHE A 360 11.29 -4.38 14.45
N ALA A 361 12.50 -4.47 13.88
CA ALA A 361 13.66 -4.99 14.58
C ALA A 361 14.09 -4.09 15.74
N MET A 362 14.03 -2.77 15.55
CA MET A 362 14.29 -1.79 16.60
C MET A 362 13.28 -1.91 17.74
N ALA A 363 11.98 -2.00 17.43
CA ALA A 363 10.94 -2.20 18.44
C ALA A 363 11.13 -3.50 19.26
N ALA A 364 11.57 -4.59 18.62
CA ALA A 364 11.91 -5.82 19.31
C ALA A 364 13.18 -5.69 20.18
N ALA A 365 14.19 -4.95 19.70
CA ALA A 365 15.39 -4.64 20.46
C ALA A 365 15.12 -3.69 21.65
N THR A 366 14.18 -2.75 21.52
CA THR A 366 13.75 -1.83 22.59
C THR A 366 13.28 -2.60 23.83
N ALA A 367 12.50 -3.65 23.65
CA ALA A 367 12.03 -4.49 24.76
C ALA A 367 13.21 -5.17 25.50
N ALA A 368 14.19 -5.70 24.75
CA ALA A 368 15.39 -6.30 25.33
C ALA A 368 16.31 -5.27 25.98
N GLY A 369 16.42 -4.08 25.39
CA GLY A 369 17.23 -2.97 25.89
C GLY A 369 16.72 -2.43 27.21
N TRP A 370 15.40 -2.36 27.36
CA TRP A 370 14.76 -1.98 28.62
C TRP A 370 15.15 -2.91 29.76
N GLU A 371 15.13 -4.23 29.53
CA GLU A 371 15.52 -5.23 30.52
C GLU A 371 17.01 -5.15 30.84
N THR A 372 17.85 -4.93 29.83
CA THR A 372 19.28 -4.72 30.00
C THR A 372 19.55 -3.59 30.98
N LEU A 373 18.85 -2.45 30.85
CA LEU A 373 19.00 -1.33 31.79
C LEU A 373 18.49 -1.66 33.18
N ALA A 374 17.43 -2.45 33.30
CA ALA A 374 16.87 -2.86 34.58
C ALA A 374 17.77 -3.86 35.34
N GLU A 375 18.59 -4.64 34.63
CA GLU A 375 19.38 -5.75 35.18
C GLU A 375 20.88 -5.43 35.37
N MET A 376 21.39 -4.35 34.77
CA MET A 376 22.82 -4.03 34.84
C MET A 376 23.28 -3.52 36.22
N GLY A 377 24.20 -4.27 36.85
CA GLY A 377 24.93 -3.88 38.05
C GLY A 377 26.08 -2.87 37.82
N GLN A 378 26.71 -2.41 38.90
CA GLN A 378 27.67 -1.29 38.91
C GLN A 378 28.96 -1.53 38.08
N SER A 379 29.43 -2.77 37.96
CA SER A 379 30.69 -3.11 37.27
C SER A 379 30.69 -2.84 35.76
N SER A 380 29.52 -2.88 35.12
CA SER A 380 29.31 -2.58 33.69
C SER A 380 28.93 -1.12 33.40
N ALA A 381 28.84 -0.26 34.43
CA ALA A 381 28.32 1.10 34.30
C ALA A 381 29.22 2.03 33.46
N ARG A 382 30.55 1.88 33.52
CA ARG A 382 31.48 2.78 32.83
C ARG A 382 31.42 2.65 31.30
N ARG A 383 31.50 1.42 30.78
CA ARG A 383 31.41 1.13 29.33
C ARG A 383 30.04 1.52 28.77
N ARG A 384 28.97 1.28 29.54
CA ARG A 384 27.62 1.73 29.24
C ARG A 384 27.57 3.26 29.15
N ASN A 385 27.99 3.98 30.18
CA ASN A 385 27.89 5.44 30.20
C ASN A 385 28.67 6.08 29.04
N LEU A 386 29.80 5.49 28.64
CA LEU A 386 30.56 5.95 27.46
C LEU A 386 29.80 5.75 26.14
N LEU A 387 29.17 4.57 25.95
CA LEU A 387 28.35 4.30 24.76
C LEU A 387 27.10 5.19 24.70
N TRP A 388 26.45 5.42 25.85
CA TRP A 388 25.31 6.32 25.94
C TRP A 388 25.72 7.75 25.64
N PHE A 389 26.78 8.25 26.27
CA PHE A 389 27.31 9.58 26.02
C PHE A 389 27.67 9.78 24.54
N GLY A 390 28.33 8.81 23.91
CA GLY A 390 28.62 8.85 22.48
C GLY A 390 27.37 8.91 21.61
N ALA A 391 26.39 8.03 21.85
CA ALA A 391 25.14 7.99 21.08
C ALA A 391 24.30 9.26 21.25
N ILE A 392 24.20 9.78 22.47
CA ILE A 392 23.48 11.02 22.81
C ILE A 392 24.13 12.21 22.12
N THR A 393 25.44 12.39 22.30
CA THR A 393 26.18 13.51 21.72
C THR A 393 26.08 13.48 20.19
N LEU A 394 26.26 12.29 19.59
CA LEU A 394 26.07 12.13 18.14
C LEU A 394 24.64 12.49 17.71
N GLY A 395 23.63 12.01 18.41
CA GLY A 395 22.23 12.32 18.10
C GLY A 395 21.90 13.82 18.19
N MET A 396 22.40 14.51 19.23
CA MET A 396 22.25 15.96 19.39
C MET A 396 22.95 16.73 18.29
N VAL A 397 24.21 16.38 17.98
CA VAL A 397 25.01 17.03 16.92
C VAL A 397 24.35 16.83 15.56
N VAL A 398 23.95 15.60 15.22
CA VAL A 398 23.29 15.29 13.95
C VAL A 398 21.97 16.04 13.83
N SER A 399 21.19 16.14 14.90
CA SER A 399 19.93 16.90 14.90
C SER A 399 20.15 18.39 14.66
N LEU A 400 21.15 18.99 15.32
CA LEU A 400 21.52 20.39 15.11
C LEU A 400 22.00 20.67 13.69
N VAL A 401 22.92 19.83 13.19
CA VAL A 401 23.49 19.97 11.83
C VAL A 401 22.39 19.81 10.78
N LEU A 402 21.53 18.80 10.90
CA LEU A 402 20.42 18.60 9.96
C LEU A 402 19.39 19.73 10.04
N GLY A 403 19.02 20.18 11.24
CA GLY A 403 18.08 21.29 11.42
C GLY A 403 18.60 22.57 10.76
N TRP A 404 19.89 22.85 10.90
CA TRP A 404 20.55 23.98 10.25
C TRP A 404 20.63 23.79 8.72
N ALA A 405 21.16 22.65 8.26
CA ALA A 405 21.38 22.37 6.84
C ALA A 405 20.07 22.33 6.02
N LEU A 406 18.96 21.90 6.62
CA LEU A 406 17.64 21.84 5.99
C LEU A 406 16.82 23.12 6.16
N GLY A 407 17.32 24.14 6.86
CA GLY A 407 16.53 25.31 7.26
C GLY A 407 15.32 24.96 8.14
N ALA A 408 15.35 23.78 8.77
CA ALA A 408 14.24 23.19 9.50
C ALA A 408 14.48 23.31 11.01
N PHE A 409 14.41 24.53 11.53
CA PHE A 409 14.67 24.84 12.95
C PHE A 409 13.94 23.89 13.91
N TRP A 410 12.66 23.63 13.67
CA TRP A 410 11.84 22.74 14.50
C TRP A 410 12.29 21.28 14.49
N VAL A 411 12.85 20.79 13.38
CA VAL A 411 13.43 19.43 13.29
C VAL A 411 14.68 19.35 14.16
N GLY A 412 15.55 20.37 14.08
CA GLY A 412 16.76 20.44 14.90
C GLY A 412 16.47 20.59 16.39
N LEU A 413 15.51 21.45 16.75
CA LEU A 413 15.09 21.66 18.14
C LEU A 413 14.46 20.40 18.72
N HIS A 414 13.53 19.74 18.00
CA HIS A 414 12.94 18.48 18.48
C HIS A 414 13.99 17.40 18.68
N GLY A 415 14.89 17.21 17.71
CA GLY A 415 15.97 16.24 17.84
C GLY A 415 16.86 16.54 19.05
N LEU A 416 17.28 17.78 19.26
CA LEU A 416 18.07 18.18 20.43
C LEU A 416 17.34 17.90 21.75
N LEU A 417 16.06 18.26 21.84
CA LEU A 417 15.23 17.99 23.03
C LEU A 417 15.02 16.50 23.24
N ALA A 418 14.74 15.73 22.19
CA ALA A 418 14.52 14.30 22.27
C ALA A 418 15.78 13.59 22.79
N TRP A 419 16.95 13.87 22.21
CA TRP A 419 18.21 13.30 22.66
C TRP A 419 18.62 13.79 24.05
N GLY A 420 18.36 15.06 24.39
CA GLY A 420 18.62 15.62 25.72
C GLY A 420 17.76 14.98 26.82
N VAL A 421 16.45 14.84 26.60
CA VAL A 421 15.55 14.15 27.54
C VAL A 421 15.91 12.67 27.64
N ALA A 422 16.27 12.05 26.51
CA ALA A 422 16.72 10.67 26.50
C ALA A 422 17.98 10.48 27.36
N ALA A 423 18.93 11.42 27.27
CA ALA A 423 20.13 11.44 28.11
C ALA A 423 19.83 11.55 29.60
N LEU A 424 18.96 12.49 29.98
CA LEU A 424 18.61 12.74 31.37
C LEU A 424 17.95 11.52 32.02
N LEU A 425 17.01 10.90 31.31
CA LEU A 425 16.30 9.73 31.80
C LEU A 425 17.21 8.49 31.84
N ALA A 426 18.09 8.31 30.85
CA ALA A 426 19.12 7.28 30.89
C ALA A 426 20.06 7.42 32.08
N TRP A 427 20.52 8.64 32.35
CA TRP A 427 21.37 8.96 33.48
C TRP A 427 20.64 8.73 34.80
N ALA A 428 19.40 9.20 34.94
CA ALA A 428 18.57 8.98 36.12
C ALA A 428 18.35 7.49 36.38
N MET A 429 18.20 6.69 35.32
CA MET A 429 18.04 5.25 35.37
C MET A 429 19.32 4.46 35.63
N SER A 430 20.49 5.05 35.38
CA SER A 430 21.78 4.44 35.71
C SER A 430 22.04 4.34 37.22
N ARG A 431 21.23 5.03 38.04
CA ARG A 431 21.32 5.02 39.50
C ARG A 431 20.75 3.72 40.11
N PRO A 432 21.36 3.18 41.18
CA PRO A 432 20.87 1.97 41.86
C PRO A 432 19.39 2.07 42.27
N GLY A 433 18.63 1.00 42.05
CA GLY A 433 17.21 0.92 42.42
C GLY A 433 16.25 1.80 41.62
N ALA A 434 16.72 2.52 40.58
CA ALA A 434 15.87 3.36 39.74
C ALA A 434 14.85 2.54 38.91
N ALA A 435 15.27 1.38 38.38
CA ALA A 435 14.39 0.53 37.58
C ALA A 435 13.23 -0.10 38.39
N ALA A 436 13.40 -0.29 39.71
CA ALA A 436 12.37 -0.84 40.60
C ALA A 436 11.28 0.20 40.99
N ARG A 437 11.55 1.50 40.86
CA ARG A 437 10.68 2.61 41.31
C ARG A 437 9.66 3.10 40.28
N GLY A 438 9.34 2.30 39.25
CA GLY A 438 8.31 2.66 38.26
C GLY A 438 8.73 3.69 37.20
N HIS A 439 10.03 3.97 37.06
CA HIS A 439 10.57 4.95 36.10
C HIS A 439 10.30 4.61 34.62
N TRP A 440 9.90 3.37 34.33
CA TRP A 440 9.46 2.96 32.99
C TRP A 440 8.30 3.81 32.44
N ARG A 441 7.48 4.40 33.32
CA ARG A 441 6.38 5.29 32.94
C ARG A 441 6.89 6.59 32.32
N TYR A 442 7.97 7.18 32.86
CA TYR A 442 8.59 8.38 32.27
C TYR A 442 9.18 8.05 30.91
N TRP A 443 9.80 6.87 30.78
CA TRP A 443 10.33 6.41 29.51
C TRP A 443 9.22 6.14 28.48
N ALA A 444 8.12 5.53 28.90
CA ALA A 444 6.94 5.36 28.07
C ALA A 444 6.34 6.71 27.62
N ALA A 445 6.21 7.68 28.53
CA ALA A 445 5.71 9.01 28.21
C ALA A 445 6.64 9.74 27.22
N PHE A 446 7.94 9.66 27.44
CA PHE A 446 8.94 10.21 26.53
C PHE A 446 8.84 9.59 25.12
N LEU A 447 8.85 8.25 25.02
CA LEU A 447 8.69 7.55 23.74
C LEU A 447 7.37 7.94 23.07
N ALA A 448 6.27 8.01 23.83
CA ALA A 448 4.97 8.39 23.30
C ALA A 448 5.01 9.81 22.69
N LEU A 449 5.64 10.78 23.35
CA LEU A 449 5.72 12.17 22.88
C LEU A 449 6.67 12.33 21.69
N ASP A 450 7.86 11.74 21.75
CA ASP A 450 8.86 11.79 20.66
C ASP A 450 8.28 11.19 19.37
N LEU A 451 7.66 10.02 19.48
CA LEU A 451 7.05 9.35 18.34
C LEU A 451 5.76 10.03 17.87
N LEU A 452 4.98 10.64 18.77
CA LEU A 452 3.78 11.40 18.38
C LEU A 452 4.14 12.65 17.60
N TRP A 453 5.22 13.34 17.95
CA TRP A 453 5.72 14.46 17.16
C TRP A 453 6.07 13.99 15.75
N MET A 454 6.89 12.94 15.64
CA MET A 454 7.26 12.38 14.34
C MET A 454 6.01 11.99 13.55
N ALA A 455 5.14 11.16 14.10
CA ALA A 455 3.92 10.69 13.45
C ALA A 455 2.98 11.84 13.02
N SER A 456 2.80 12.85 13.87
CA SER A 456 1.90 13.97 13.58
C SER A 456 2.45 14.88 12.49
N SER A 457 3.78 15.02 12.37
CA SER A 457 4.44 15.78 11.32
C SER A 457 4.38 15.13 9.93
N GLN A 458 4.04 13.84 9.84
CA GLN A 458 4.00 13.11 8.56
C GLN A 458 2.65 13.16 7.83
N VAL A 459 1.62 13.76 8.44
CA VAL A 459 0.26 13.69 7.91
C VAL A 459 -0.41 15.05 8.01
N MET A 460 -0.83 15.60 6.88
CA MET A 460 -1.75 16.73 6.83
C MET A 460 -3.18 16.21 6.63
N ALA A 461 -4.16 16.86 7.26
CA ALA A 461 -5.57 16.56 7.04
C ALA A 461 -6.17 17.60 6.08
N VAL A 462 -6.58 17.16 4.89
CA VAL A 462 -7.21 18.01 3.88
C VAL A 462 -8.74 17.85 3.94
N PRO A 463 -9.50 18.93 4.14
CA PRO A 463 -10.97 18.84 4.19
C PRO A 463 -11.57 18.27 2.88
N PRO A 464 -12.68 17.51 2.96
CA PRO A 464 -13.34 16.95 1.77
C PRO A 464 -13.69 18.00 0.72
N GLN A 465 -14.07 19.21 1.13
CA GLN A 465 -14.41 20.32 0.24
C GLN A 465 -13.25 20.70 -0.69
N ARG A 466 -12.01 20.62 -0.18
CA ARG A 466 -10.80 20.89 -0.96
C ARG A 466 -10.37 19.66 -1.76
N ALA A 467 -10.51 18.45 -1.20
CA ALA A 467 -10.12 17.21 -1.88
C ALA A 467 -11.03 16.84 -3.06
N PHE A 468 -12.28 17.30 -3.04
CA PHE A 468 -13.32 17.04 -4.04
C PHE A 468 -13.83 18.30 -4.75
N SER A 469 -13.08 19.41 -4.69
CA SER A 469 -13.48 20.63 -5.38
C SER A 469 -13.61 20.37 -6.88
N THR A 470 -14.81 20.56 -7.43
CA THR A 470 -15.08 20.44 -8.86
C THR A 470 -15.17 21.85 -9.45
N PRO A 471 -14.39 22.18 -10.48
CA PRO A 471 -14.54 23.42 -11.23
C PRO A 471 -15.95 23.56 -11.82
N ALA A 472 -16.61 24.70 -11.59
CA ALA A 472 -17.99 24.94 -12.02
C ALA A 472 -18.11 24.89 -13.56
N VAL A 473 -17.04 25.28 -14.26
CA VAL A 473 -16.95 25.19 -15.73
C VAL A 473 -17.18 23.75 -16.24
N LEU A 474 -16.78 22.72 -15.51
CA LEU A 474 -16.95 21.32 -15.94
C LEU A 474 -18.38 20.83 -15.77
N GLU A 475 -19.05 21.21 -14.67
CA GLU A 475 -20.46 20.87 -14.44
C GLU A 475 -21.34 21.49 -15.54
N ALA A 476 -21.12 22.78 -15.85
CA ALA A 476 -21.82 23.46 -16.92
C ALA A 476 -21.54 22.83 -18.31
N ALA A 477 -20.28 22.52 -18.60
CA ALA A 477 -19.87 21.95 -19.88
C ALA A 477 -20.44 20.53 -20.12
N THR A 478 -20.77 19.80 -19.06
CA THR A 478 -21.19 18.39 -19.14
C THR A 478 -22.66 18.14 -18.88
N ALA A 479 -23.44 19.17 -18.55
CA ALA A 479 -24.89 19.09 -18.33
C ALA A 479 -25.66 18.52 -19.54
N SER A 480 -25.14 18.67 -20.76
CA SER A 480 -25.73 18.16 -22.01
C SER A 480 -25.06 16.89 -22.55
N SER A 481 -24.14 16.28 -21.80
CA SER A 481 -23.45 15.06 -22.23
C SER A 481 -24.38 13.85 -22.23
N PRO A 482 -24.16 12.86 -23.12
CA PRO A 482 -24.92 11.62 -23.10
C PRO A 482 -24.67 10.85 -21.79
N ALA A 483 -25.56 9.90 -21.46
CA ALA A 483 -25.46 9.13 -20.20
C ALA A 483 -24.14 8.35 -20.04
N LEU A 484 -23.52 7.93 -21.14
CA LEU A 484 -22.23 7.25 -21.16
C LEU A 484 -21.24 8.06 -21.99
N PHE A 485 -20.24 8.63 -21.32
CA PHE A 485 -19.18 9.41 -21.93
C PHE A 485 -17.90 9.35 -21.09
N ARG A 486 -16.78 9.76 -21.67
CA ARG A 486 -15.49 9.85 -20.97
C ARG A 486 -14.85 11.22 -21.11
N PHE A 487 -14.03 11.54 -20.14
CA PHE A 487 -13.08 12.65 -20.23
C PHE A 487 -11.69 12.15 -20.60
N TYR A 488 -10.93 13.02 -21.25
CA TYR A 488 -9.49 12.99 -21.25
C TYR A 488 -8.97 14.28 -20.64
N THR A 489 -8.03 14.19 -19.70
CA THR A 489 -7.47 15.36 -19.03
C THR A 489 -5.93 15.28 -18.99
N PRO A 490 -5.22 15.87 -19.98
CA PRO A 490 -3.77 15.72 -20.08
C PRO A 490 -3.02 16.34 -18.88
N SER A 491 -3.58 17.39 -18.28
CA SER A 491 -3.05 18.04 -17.07
C SER A 491 -3.57 17.43 -15.76
N TYR A 492 -4.35 16.35 -15.80
CA TYR A 492 -4.98 15.74 -14.62
C TYR A 492 -5.83 16.72 -13.81
N SER A 493 -6.36 17.74 -14.49
CA SER A 493 -7.25 18.77 -13.95
C SER A 493 -8.59 18.25 -13.47
N ILE A 494 -8.95 17.02 -13.86
CA ILE A 494 -10.04 16.25 -13.27
C ILE A 494 -9.44 15.10 -12.46
N PRO A 495 -9.24 15.28 -11.14
CA PRO A 495 -8.71 14.22 -10.29
C PRO A 495 -9.64 12.99 -10.26
N GLN A 496 -9.07 11.79 -10.16
CA GLN A 496 -9.84 10.53 -10.23
C GLN A 496 -10.95 10.44 -9.16
N GLN A 497 -10.73 10.98 -7.96
CA GLN A 497 -11.74 11.02 -6.90
C GLN A 497 -12.93 11.91 -7.25
N VAL A 498 -12.68 13.02 -7.96
CA VAL A 498 -13.72 13.96 -8.38
C VAL A 498 -14.57 13.27 -9.46
N ALA A 499 -13.90 12.70 -10.46
CA ALA A 499 -14.58 11.91 -11.49
C ALA A 499 -15.42 10.77 -10.88
N ALA A 500 -14.85 10.01 -9.94
CA ALA A 500 -15.56 8.91 -9.28
C ALA A 500 -16.78 9.38 -8.46
N ALA A 501 -16.68 10.52 -7.78
CA ALA A 501 -17.79 11.09 -7.01
C ALA A 501 -18.96 11.52 -7.90
N HIS A 502 -18.69 12.07 -9.08
CA HIS A 502 -19.70 12.41 -10.09
C HIS A 502 -20.14 11.22 -10.94
N GLY A 503 -19.44 10.09 -10.84
CA GLY A 503 -19.69 8.92 -11.69
C GLY A 503 -19.20 9.09 -13.13
N TRP A 504 -18.28 10.03 -13.37
CA TRP A 504 -17.60 10.22 -14.63
C TRP A 504 -16.53 9.16 -14.86
N GLU A 505 -16.28 8.84 -16.14
CA GLU A 505 -15.23 7.92 -16.56
C GLU A 505 -14.07 8.68 -17.20
N LEU A 506 -12.85 8.22 -16.95
CA LEU A 506 -11.63 8.81 -17.51
C LEU A 506 -10.95 7.88 -18.52
N ALA A 507 -10.37 8.46 -19.57
CA ALA A 507 -9.46 7.74 -20.47
C ALA A 507 -8.03 7.70 -19.91
N ASN A 508 -7.58 8.75 -19.24
CA ASN A 508 -6.32 8.75 -18.50
C ASN A 508 -6.53 8.38 -17.02
N GLY A 509 -5.44 8.22 -16.27
CA GLY A 509 -5.53 7.82 -14.87
C GLY A 509 -4.18 7.56 -14.20
N VAL A 510 -4.24 7.20 -12.92
CA VAL A 510 -3.11 6.87 -12.07
C VAL A 510 -3.35 5.51 -11.42
N ASP A 511 -2.54 4.52 -11.80
CA ASP A 511 -2.53 3.16 -11.29
C ASP A 511 -1.19 2.48 -11.60
N PRO A 512 -0.59 1.74 -10.66
CA PRO A 512 0.62 0.97 -10.92
C PRO A 512 0.45 -0.24 -11.87
N LEU A 513 -0.76 -0.63 -12.25
CA LEU A 513 -1.06 -1.73 -13.18
C LEU A 513 -1.86 -1.21 -14.37
N VAL A 514 -1.18 -0.95 -15.48
CA VAL A 514 -1.84 -0.54 -16.74
C VAL A 514 -1.58 -1.57 -17.82
N LEU A 515 -2.63 -1.97 -18.54
CA LEU A 515 -2.51 -2.88 -19.68
C LEU A 515 -1.57 -2.29 -20.73
N GLU A 516 -0.59 -3.08 -21.17
CA GLU A 516 0.43 -2.62 -22.11
C GLU A 516 -0.19 -2.15 -23.45
N ALA A 517 -1.16 -2.91 -23.96
CA ALA A 517 -1.89 -2.54 -25.17
C ALA A 517 -2.56 -1.17 -25.03
N TYR A 518 -3.13 -0.87 -23.85
CA TYR A 518 -3.76 0.41 -23.58
C TYR A 518 -2.75 1.54 -23.45
N ALA A 519 -1.67 1.34 -22.72
CA ALA A 519 -0.59 2.33 -22.61
C ALA A 519 -0.02 2.70 -23.99
N ARG A 520 0.22 1.71 -24.86
CA ARG A 520 0.69 1.94 -26.24
C ARG A 520 -0.35 2.66 -27.11
N PHE A 521 -1.63 2.38 -26.91
CA PHE A 521 -2.70 3.10 -27.59
C PHE A 521 -2.76 4.56 -27.14
N MET A 522 -2.76 4.78 -25.82
CA MET A 522 -2.78 6.12 -25.25
C MET A 522 -1.58 6.95 -25.67
N ALA A 523 -0.40 6.36 -25.80
CA ALA A 523 0.78 7.09 -26.29
C ALA A 523 0.58 7.71 -27.68
N ARG A 524 -0.13 7.00 -28.57
CA ARG A 524 -0.52 7.54 -29.88
C ARG A 524 -1.68 8.53 -29.77
N ALA A 525 -2.67 8.24 -28.92
CA ALA A 525 -3.85 9.07 -28.77
C ALA A 525 -3.58 10.41 -28.07
N SER A 526 -2.66 10.44 -27.11
CA SER A 526 -2.27 11.65 -26.37
C SER A 526 -1.16 12.43 -27.07
N GLY A 527 -0.39 11.79 -27.96
CA GLY A 527 0.84 12.36 -28.51
C GLY A 527 2.02 12.34 -27.53
N VAL A 528 1.90 11.63 -26.40
CA VAL A 528 2.93 11.54 -25.35
C VAL A 528 3.60 10.16 -25.41
N PRO A 529 4.92 10.08 -25.66
CA PRO A 529 5.61 8.80 -25.79
C PRO A 529 5.66 8.03 -24.45
N LEU A 530 5.77 6.70 -24.53
CA LEU A 530 6.06 5.88 -23.36
C LEU A 530 7.57 5.87 -23.10
N GLU A 531 7.99 6.54 -22.04
CA GLU A 531 9.37 6.51 -21.56
C GLU A 531 9.45 5.64 -20.29
N GLY A 532 9.74 4.35 -20.49
CA GLY A 532 9.87 3.39 -19.39
C GLY A 532 8.55 3.11 -18.65
N TYR A 533 8.67 2.70 -17.39
CA TYR A 533 7.51 2.40 -16.55
C TYR A 533 6.95 3.67 -15.88
N SER A 534 5.66 3.92 -16.08
CA SER A 534 4.91 4.98 -15.41
C SER A 534 3.69 4.41 -14.69
N VAL A 535 3.33 5.02 -13.56
CA VAL A 535 2.07 4.76 -12.84
C VAL A 535 0.93 5.65 -13.34
N VAL A 536 1.21 6.52 -14.31
CA VAL A 536 0.34 7.56 -14.84
C VAL A 536 0.27 7.39 -16.36
N VAL A 537 -0.91 7.42 -16.96
CA VAL A 537 -1.08 7.28 -18.42
C VAL A 537 -1.96 8.38 -18.98
N PRO A 538 -1.42 9.29 -19.84
CA PRO A 538 -0.03 9.33 -20.31
C PRO A 538 1.00 9.64 -19.20
N PRO A 539 2.29 9.30 -19.37
CA PRO A 539 3.32 9.56 -18.37
C PRO A 539 3.50 11.04 -18.06
N LEU A 540 3.57 11.39 -16.76
CA LEU A 540 3.89 12.75 -16.30
C LEU A 540 5.30 12.78 -15.67
N PRO A 541 6.31 13.31 -16.36
CA PRO A 541 7.65 13.43 -15.80
C PRO A 541 7.63 14.37 -14.57
N ASN A 542 8.27 13.94 -13.48
CA ASN A 542 8.37 14.69 -12.22
C ASN A 542 7.02 15.16 -11.61
N SER A 543 5.89 14.54 -11.99
CA SER A 543 4.55 14.99 -11.61
C SER A 543 4.23 16.43 -12.06
N ASP A 544 4.89 16.93 -13.11
CA ASP A 544 4.60 18.23 -13.71
C ASP A 544 3.31 18.15 -14.54
N LEU A 545 2.26 18.82 -14.07
CA LEU A 545 0.94 18.82 -14.71
C LEU A 545 0.91 19.56 -16.05
N GLU A 546 1.94 20.35 -16.35
CA GLU A 546 2.07 21.12 -17.59
C GLU A 546 3.03 20.44 -18.59
N ALA A 547 3.61 19.28 -18.24
CA ALA A 547 4.60 18.58 -19.06
C ALA A 547 4.08 18.27 -20.48
N ASP A 548 2.80 17.95 -20.58
CA ASP A 548 2.14 17.55 -21.81
C ASP A 548 1.58 18.74 -22.61
N ARG A 549 1.86 20.00 -22.25
CA ARG A 549 1.27 21.18 -22.90
C ARG A 549 1.56 21.30 -24.39
N ASN A 550 2.68 20.72 -24.83
CA ASN A 550 3.10 20.72 -26.22
C ASN A 550 2.72 19.42 -26.95
N ALA A 551 2.11 18.47 -26.26
CA ALA A 551 1.64 17.23 -26.88
C ALA A 551 0.45 17.54 -27.80
N GLN A 552 0.41 16.87 -28.94
CA GLN A 552 -0.70 17.00 -29.91
C GLN A 552 -1.58 15.75 -29.82
N PRO A 553 -2.69 15.78 -29.08
CA PRO A 553 -3.59 14.64 -28.98
C PRO A 553 -4.33 14.41 -30.29
N ASP A 554 -4.54 13.14 -30.63
CA ASP A 554 -5.36 12.71 -31.76
C ASP A 554 -6.82 12.57 -31.29
N ALA A 555 -7.66 13.54 -31.67
CA ALA A 555 -9.08 13.56 -31.30
C ALA A 555 -9.86 12.36 -31.85
N ALA A 556 -9.46 11.79 -32.99
CA ALA A 556 -10.12 10.63 -33.56
C ALA A 556 -9.80 9.36 -32.74
N LEU A 557 -8.54 9.16 -32.35
CA LEU A 557 -8.13 8.05 -31.49
C LEU A 557 -8.73 8.16 -30.09
N LEU A 558 -8.73 9.35 -29.47
CA LEU A 558 -9.46 9.60 -28.23
C LEU A 558 -10.96 9.35 -28.41
N GLY A 559 -11.50 9.71 -29.57
CA GLY A 559 -12.89 9.50 -29.93
C GLY A 559 -13.30 8.03 -29.96
N LEU A 560 -12.41 7.11 -30.35
CA LEU A 560 -12.65 5.66 -30.25
C LEU A 560 -12.86 5.21 -28.80
N LEU A 561 -12.23 5.89 -27.83
CA LEU A 561 -12.41 5.66 -26.39
C LEU A 561 -13.64 6.39 -25.83
N ASN A 562 -14.57 6.85 -26.66
CA ASN A 562 -15.77 7.56 -26.23
C ASN A 562 -15.45 8.82 -25.40
N VAL A 563 -14.27 9.41 -25.63
CA VAL A 563 -13.89 10.70 -25.06
C VAL A 563 -14.64 11.79 -25.80
N THR A 564 -15.66 12.35 -25.15
CA THR A 564 -16.48 13.44 -25.70
C THR A 564 -16.01 14.80 -25.22
N VAL A 565 -15.32 14.85 -24.07
CA VAL A 565 -14.83 16.08 -23.44
C VAL A 565 -13.34 15.95 -23.15
N VAL A 566 -12.58 16.98 -23.51
CA VAL A 566 -11.18 17.14 -23.13
C VAL A 566 -11.08 18.36 -22.21
N ALA A 567 -10.40 18.22 -21.07
CA ALA A 567 -10.24 19.31 -20.10
C ALA A 567 -8.78 19.44 -19.66
N ALA A 568 -8.20 20.63 -19.83
CA ALA A 568 -6.79 20.88 -19.54
C ALA A 568 -6.57 22.23 -18.83
N ALA A 569 -5.47 22.35 -18.08
CA ALA A 569 -5.03 23.59 -17.44
C ALA A 569 -4.41 24.60 -18.44
N TYR A 570 -4.16 24.14 -19.67
CA TYR A 570 -3.59 24.91 -20.77
C TYR A 570 -4.40 24.74 -22.05
N PRO A 571 -4.26 25.64 -23.04
CA PRO A 571 -4.86 25.46 -24.34
C PRO A 571 -4.39 24.17 -25.01
N VAL A 572 -5.31 23.40 -25.58
CA VAL A 572 -5.02 22.20 -26.37
C VAL A 572 -5.42 22.47 -27.81
N GLU A 573 -4.45 22.42 -28.71
CA GLU A 573 -4.66 22.58 -30.14
C GLU A 573 -4.62 21.21 -30.83
N ALA A 574 -5.78 20.73 -31.28
CA ALA A 574 -5.89 19.51 -32.05
C ALA A 574 -7.09 19.55 -32.99
N ALA A 575 -6.93 19.02 -34.20
CA ALA A 575 -8.02 18.90 -35.16
C ALA A 575 -9.15 18.03 -34.57
N GLY A 576 -10.38 18.53 -34.59
CA GLY A 576 -11.55 17.84 -34.01
C GLY A 576 -11.86 18.20 -32.55
N LEU A 577 -11.02 18.99 -31.88
CA LEU A 577 -11.34 19.56 -30.57
C LEU A 577 -11.83 21.00 -30.74
N VAL A 578 -13.08 21.25 -30.39
CA VAL A 578 -13.71 22.58 -30.48
C VAL A 578 -13.88 23.14 -29.07
N PRO A 579 -13.45 24.39 -28.78
CA PRO A 579 -13.66 25.02 -27.49
C PRO A 579 -15.13 24.97 -27.08
N LEU A 580 -15.39 24.52 -25.86
CA LEU A 580 -16.73 24.41 -25.28
C LEU A 580 -16.93 25.43 -24.16
N ALA A 581 -15.94 25.59 -23.28
CA ALA A 581 -15.95 26.55 -22.19
C ALA A 581 -14.54 26.87 -21.71
N HIS A 582 -14.36 28.02 -21.07
CA HIS A 582 -13.16 28.39 -20.35
C HIS A 582 -13.55 29.12 -19.07
N GLY A 583 -13.01 28.66 -17.94
CA GLY A 583 -13.26 29.22 -16.60
C GLY A 583 -12.48 28.42 -15.56
N ASP A 584 -12.32 28.95 -14.35
CA ASP A 584 -11.62 28.28 -13.25
C ASP A 584 -10.18 27.82 -13.57
N GLY A 585 -9.52 28.47 -14.54
CA GLY A 585 -8.19 28.08 -15.04
C GLY A 585 -8.20 26.83 -15.94
N LEU A 586 -9.36 26.37 -16.42
CA LEU A 586 -9.50 25.21 -17.29
C LEU A 586 -10.04 25.56 -18.66
N TRP A 587 -9.41 24.97 -19.67
CA TRP A 587 -9.84 24.95 -21.06
C TRP A 587 -10.61 23.65 -21.31
N VAL A 588 -11.88 23.76 -21.67
CA VAL A 588 -12.76 22.62 -21.91
C VAL A 588 -13.13 22.57 -23.39
N TYR A 589 -12.96 21.41 -24.00
CA TYR A 589 -13.19 21.17 -25.42
C TYR A 589 -14.19 20.04 -25.63
N ARG A 590 -14.99 20.15 -26.69
CA ARG A 590 -15.81 19.07 -27.23
C ARG A 590 -15.02 18.34 -28.31
N ASN A 591 -14.94 17.03 -28.21
CA ASN A 591 -14.41 16.19 -29.28
C ASN A 591 -15.51 15.89 -30.30
N THR A 592 -15.43 16.50 -31.48
CA THR A 592 -16.41 16.32 -32.56
C THR A 592 -16.24 15.00 -33.31
N LEU A 593 -15.11 14.32 -33.11
CA LEU A 593 -14.80 13.01 -33.71
C LEU A 593 -15.12 11.84 -32.75
N ALA A 594 -15.71 12.12 -31.60
CA ALA A 594 -16.06 11.11 -30.61
C ALA A 594 -17.03 10.05 -31.16
N ARG A 595 -16.72 8.78 -30.91
CA ARG A 595 -17.65 7.66 -31.14
C ARG A 595 -18.57 7.49 -29.93
N PRO A 596 -19.82 7.01 -30.14
CA PRO A 596 -20.68 6.61 -29.03
C PRO A 596 -20.08 5.40 -28.29
N ARG A 597 -20.66 5.03 -27.14
CA ARG A 597 -20.19 3.88 -26.36
C ARG A 597 -20.10 2.59 -27.18
N ALA A 598 -21.02 2.38 -28.13
CA ALA A 598 -20.96 1.29 -29.09
C ALA A 598 -21.45 1.75 -30.48
N TRP A 599 -20.82 1.25 -31.53
CA TRP A 599 -21.16 1.57 -32.93
C TRP A 599 -20.92 0.40 -33.87
N VAL A 600 -21.61 0.36 -35.00
CA VAL A 600 -21.42 -0.63 -36.07
C VAL A 600 -20.64 0.00 -37.21
N GLU A 601 -19.56 -0.65 -37.64
CA GLU A 601 -18.76 -0.26 -38.81
C GLU A 601 -19.17 -1.08 -40.02
N THR A 602 -19.45 -0.39 -41.12
CA THR A 602 -19.89 -0.95 -42.39
C THR A 602 -18.99 -0.47 -43.53
N ALA A 603 -19.19 -0.99 -44.74
CA ALA A 603 -18.47 -0.49 -45.92
C ALA A 603 -18.78 1.00 -46.22
N ALA A 604 -19.93 1.50 -45.79
CA ALA A 604 -20.37 2.89 -46.01
C ALA A 604 -19.95 3.86 -44.89
N GLY A 605 -19.25 3.38 -43.84
CA GLY A 605 -18.85 4.19 -42.69
C GLY A 605 -19.25 3.53 -41.37
N TRP A 606 -19.90 4.28 -40.48
CA TRP A 606 -20.35 3.75 -39.19
C TRP A 606 -21.62 4.44 -38.71
N HIS A 607 -22.36 3.77 -37.84
CA HIS A 607 -23.53 4.32 -37.17
C HIS A 607 -23.61 3.86 -35.71
N PRO A 608 -24.21 4.64 -34.79
CA PRO A 608 -24.38 4.23 -33.40
C PRO A 608 -25.17 2.93 -33.24
N ALA A 609 -24.84 2.15 -32.21
CA ALA A 609 -25.72 1.08 -31.77
C ALA A 609 -27.07 1.66 -31.28
N VAL A 610 -28.15 0.90 -31.44
CA VAL A 610 -29.52 1.31 -31.09
C VAL A 610 -29.66 1.59 -29.60
N ALA A 611 -29.06 0.74 -28.75
CA ALA A 611 -29.09 0.92 -27.30
C ALA A 611 -27.88 0.28 -26.64
N VAL A 612 -27.44 0.85 -25.52
CA VAL A 612 -26.38 0.29 -24.66
C VAL A 612 -26.83 0.32 -23.22
N ALA A 613 -26.87 -0.84 -22.57
CA ALA A 613 -27.09 -1.00 -21.14
C ALA A 613 -25.82 -1.52 -20.48
N TRP A 614 -25.24 -0.71 -19.60
CA TRP A 614 -23.95 -0.98 -18.97
C TRP A 614 -24.10 -1.37 -17.49
N GLN A 615 -23.41 -2.43 -17.07
CA GLN A 615 -23.22 -2.85 -15.68
C GLN A 615 -21.79 -3.40 -15.52
N PRO A 616 -21.20 -3.43 -14.30
CA PRO A 616 -19.82 -3.84 -14.07
C PRO A 616 -19.42 -5.14 -14.78
N ASN A 617 -20.21 -6.21 -14.61
CA ASN A 617 -19.87 -7.54 -15.14
C ASN A 617 -20.66 -7.90 -16.40
N ARG A 618 -21.48 -6.98 -16.94
CA ARG A 618 -22.38 -7.25 -18.07
C ARG A 618 -22.65 -5.99 -18.89
N VAL A 619 -22.42 -6.07 -20.19
CA VAL A 619 -22.77 -5.01 -21.15
C VAL A 619 -23.72 -5.60 -22.18
N SER A 620 -24.89 -4.98 -22.38
CA SER A 620 -25.86 -5.39 -23.39
C SER A 620 -25.98 -4.29 -24.43
N VAL A 621 -25.87 -4.66 -25.70
CA VAL A 621 -25.93 -3.75 -26.83
C VAL A 621 -26.95 -4.26 -27.82
N THR A 622 -27.89 -3.40 -28.19
CA THR A 622 -28.78 -3.65 -29.31
C THR A 622 -28.18 -2.94 -30.51
N ALA A 623 -27.90 -3.67 -31.58
CA ALA A 623 -27.28 -3.14 -32.79
C ALA A 623 -28.07 -3.57 -34.03
N GLU A 624 -27.96 -2.80 -35.11
CA GLU A 624 -28.65 -3.07 -36.36
C GLU A 624 -27.71 -2.92 -37.55
N GLY A 625 -27.84 -3.79 -38.55
CA GLY A 625 -27.06 -3.78 -39.78
C GLY A 625 -25.86 -4.73 -39.76
N ALA A 626 -25.46 -5.17 -40.96
CA ALA A 626 -24.30 -6.02 -41.15
C ALA A 626 -23.01 -5.22 -40.98
N GLY A 627 -22.04 -5.75 -40.24
CA GLY A 627 -20.77 -5.05 -40.02
C GLY A 627 -20.06 -5.46 -38.74
N ARG A 628 -19.05 -4.70 -38.36
CA ARG A 628 -18.30 -4.90 -37.12
C ARG A 628 -18.87 -4.00 -36.02
N LEU A 629 -19.56 -4.58 -35.05
CA LEU A 629 -19.95 -3.89 -33.83
C LEU A 629 -18.71 -3.72 -32.94
N VAL A 630 -18.37 -2.47 -32.61
CA VAL A 630 -17.29 -2.11 -31.70
C VAL A 630 -17.89 -1.52 -30.43
N LEU A 631 -17.37 -1.98 -29.29
CA LEU A 631 -17.68 -1.45 -27.97
C LEU A 631 -16.45 -0.66 -27.50
N SER A 632 -16.65 0.60 -27.11
CA SER A 632 -15.62 1.46 -26.55
C SER A 632 -15.23 1.03 -25.14
N GLU A 633 -14.79 -0.20 -24.95
CA GLU A 633 -14.22 -0.70 -23.71
C GLU A 633 -13.11 -1.70 -24.01
N ILE A 634 -12.10 -1.70 -23.15
CA ILE A 634 -10.90 -2.49 -23.41
C ILE A 634 -11.22 -3.99 -23.54
N ALA A 635 -10.58 -4.62 -24.53
CA ALA A 635 -10.50 -6.05 -24.68
C ALA A 635 -9.56 -6.63 -23.60
N TYR A 636 -10.13 -7.46 -22.73
CA TYR A 636 -9.39 -8.19 -21.70
C TYR A 636 -9.87 -9.65 -21.64
N PRO A 637 -8.98 -10.62 -21.41
CA PRO A 637 -9.39 -12.01 -21.32
C PRO A 637 -10.36 -12.29 -20.16
N GLY A 638 -11.49 -12.94 -20.46
CA GLY A 638 -12.55 -13.24 -19.48
C GLY A 638 -13.92 -12.75 -19.91
N TRP A 639 -13.98 -11.80 -20.85
CA TRP A 639 -15.22 -11.41 -21.50
C TRP A 639 -15.71 -12.51 -22.46
N ARG A 640 -16.95 -12.94 -22.29
CA ARG A 640 -17.68 -13.83 -23.19
C ARG A 640 -18.79 -13.06 -23.87
N VAL A 641 -19.05 -13.34 -25.14
CA VAL A 641 -20.07 -12.65 -25.94
C VAL A 641 -21.10 -13.65 -26.48
N THR A 642 -22.35 -13.24 -26.48
CA THR A 642 -23.44 -13.93 -27.18
C THR A 642 -24.13 -12.98 -28.14
N VAL A 643 -24.52 -13.48 -29.31
CA VAL A 643 -25.37 -12.78 -30.29
C VAL A 643 -26.70 -13.54 -30.36
N ASP A 644 -27.80 -12.87 -30.04
CA ASP A 644 -29.14 -13.45 -29.98
C ASP A 644 -29.22 -14.73 -29.13
N GLY A 645 -28.55 -14.69 -27.97
CA GLY A 645 -28.47 -15.80 -27.03
C GLY A 645 -27.48 -16.91 -27.39
N ARG A 646 -26.87 -16.90 -28.59
CA ARG A 646 -25.91 -17.91 -29.02
C ARG A 646 -24.46 -17.46 -28.77
N PRO A 647 -23.56 -18.31 -28.24
CA PRO A 647 -22.16 -17.97 -28.07
C PRO A 647 -21.51 -17.54 -29.38
N ALA A 648 -20.67 -16.50 -29.32
CA ALA A 648 -19.91 -16.01 -30.46
C ALA A 648 -18.48 -15.65 -30.06
N SER A 649 -17.61 -15.43 -31.05
CA SER A 649 -16.21 -15.08 -30.83
C SER A 649 -16.00 -13.59 -31.00
N ALA A 650 -15.59 -12.93 -29.91
CA ALA A 650 -15.18 -11.53 -29.93
C ALA A 650 -13.82 -11.38 -30.63
N THR A 651 -13.64 -10.26 -31.33
CA THR A 651 -12.37 -9.80 -31.88
C THR A 651 -11.92 -8.52 -31.15
N THR A 652 -10.71 -8.07 -31.46
CA THR A 652 -10.18 -6.80 -30.93
C THR A 652 -10.07 -5.79 -32.07
N ALA A 653 -10.82 -4.69 -31.97
CA ALA A 653 -10.71 -3.57 -32.89
C ALA A 653 -9.66 -2.57 -32.39
N TYR A 654 -8.92 -1.95 -33.32
CA TYR A 654 -7.92 -0.91 -33.04
C TYR A 654 -6.83 -1.32 -32.02
N GLY A 655 -6.62 -2.63 -31.86
CA GLY A 655 -5.65 -3.20 -30.93
C GLY A 655 -6.05 -3.14 -29.44
N VAL A 656 -7.15 -2.47 -29.08
CA VAL A 656 -7.54 -2.30 -27.66
C VAL A 656 -9.02 -2.49 -27.38
N LEU A 657 -9.94 -2.32 -28.33
CA LEU A 657 -11.38 -2.33 -28.07
C LEU A 657 -12.04 -3.67 -28.37
N ARG A 658 -13.08 -4.04 -27.61
CA ARG A 658 -13.89 -5.23 -27.89
C ARG A 658 -14.72 -5.04 -29.14
N ALA A 659 -14.77 -6.06 -29.99
CA ALA A 659 -15.58 -6.04 -31.20
C ALA A 659 -16.18 -7.41 -31.53
N ILE A 660 -17.19 -7.44 -32.41
CA ILE A 660 -17.77 -8.64 -32.98
C ILE A 660 -18.37 -8.34 -34.36
N THR A 661 -18.32 -9.30 -35.27
CA THR A 661 -18.98 -9.19 -36.57
C THR A 661 -20.43 -9.62 -36.46
N LEU A 662 -21.35 -8.79 -36.98
CA LEU A 662 -22.78 -9.05 -37.03
C LEU A 662 -23.24 -9.28 -38.47
N PRO A 663 -24.17 -10.23 -38.69
CA PRO A 663 -24.87 -10.34 -39.95
C PRO A 663 -25.88 -9.19 -40.12
N ALA A 664 -26.56 -9.18 -41.27
CA ALA A 664 -27.64 -8.22 -41.50
C ALA A 664 -28.83 -8.49 -40.56
N GLY A 665 -29.47 -7.41 -40.12
CA GLY A 665 -30.62 -7.46 -39.22
C GLY A 665 -30.33 -6.79 -37.88
N ARG A 666 -31.28 -6.94 -36.97
CA ARG A 666 -31.22 -6.42 -35.60
C ARG A 666 -30.78 -7.53 -34.65
N HIS A 667 -29.77 -7.25 -33.83
CA HIS A 667 -29.15 -8.22 -32.96
C HIS A 667 -29.06 -7.72 -31.51
N GLU A 668 -29.29 -8.62 -30.57
CA GLU A 668 -28.95 -8.42 -29.16
C GLU A 668 -27.58 -9.03 -28.88
N VAL A 669 -26.61 -8.19 -28.54
CA VAL A 669 -25.25 -8.61 -28.21
C VAL A 669 -25.01 -8.41 -26.73
N VAL A 670 -24.65 -9.48 -26.04
CA VAL A 670 -24.44 -9.45 -24.58
C VAL A 670 -23.03 -9.91 -24.26
N TRP A 671 -22.23 -9.02 -23.67
CA TRP A 671 -20.95 -9.35 -23.06
C TRP A 671 -21.12 -9.62 -21.57
N ARG A 672 -20.55 -10.72 -21.08
CA ARG A 672 -20.48 -11.06 -19.65
C ARG A 672 -19.02 -11.29 -19.26
N PHE A 673 -18.59 -10.69 -18.15
CA PHE A 673 -17.26 -10.89 -17.63
C PHE A 673 -17.23 -12.10 -16.69
N VAL A 674 -16.57 -13.17 -17.14
CA VAL A 674 -16.51 -14.47 -16.44
C VAL A 674 -15.04 -14.91 -16.35
N PRO A 675 -14.23 -14.30 -15.46
CA PRO A 675 -12.81 -14.60 -15.34
C PRO A 675 -12.59 -15.98 -14.69
N TRP A 676 -12.13 -16.97 -15.47
CA TRP A 676 -11.97 -18.36 -15.01
C TRP A 676 -10.92 -18.53 -13.90
N ASP A 677 -9.86 -17.72 -13.94
CA ASP A 677 -8.77 -17.63 -12.98
C ASP A 677 -9.28 -17.23 -11.58
N LEU A 678 -10.28 -16.35 -11.51
CA LEU A 678 -10.95 -16.04 -10.25
C LEU A 678 -11.66 -17.27 -9.66
N TYR A 679 -12.46 -17.98 -10.46
CA TYR A 679 -13.22 -19.13 -9.93
C TYR A 679 -12.29 -20.25 -9.45
N VAL A 680 -11.17 -20.49 -10.15
CA VAL A 680 -10.11 -21.38 -9.68
C VAL A 680 -9.52 -20.85 -8.37
N GLY A 681 -9.23 -19.56 -8.28
CA GLY A 681 -8.75 -18.92 -7.06
C GLY A 681 -9.69 -19.09 -5.87
N LEU A 682 -11.00 -18.92 -6.07
CA LEU A 682 -12.03 -19.14 -5.05
C LEU A 682 -12.10 -20.61 -4.61
N ALA A 683 -12.02 -21.56 -5.54
CA ALA A 683 -11.99 -22.99 -5.21
C ALA A 683 -10.73 -23.36 -4.39
N LEU A 684 -9.56 -22.80 -4.75
CA LEU A 684 -8.32 -22.99 -4.00
C LEU A 684 -8.36 -22.34 -2.62
N ALA A 685 -8.96 -21.15 -2.48
CA ALA A 685 -9.18 -20.52 -1.18
C ALA A 685 -10.09 -21.36 -0.30
N LEU A 686 -11.17 -21.91 -0.85
CA LEU A 686 -12.06 -22.81 -0.12
C LEU A 686 -11.30 -24.05 0.37
N LEU A 687 -10.47 -24.66 -0.48
CA LEU A 687 -9.58 -25.75 -0.07
C LEU A 687 -8.62 -25.30 1.05
N GLY A 688 -8.03 -24.11 0.94
CA GLY A 688 -7.18 -23.51 1.97
C GLY A 688 -7.92 -23.35 3.30
N VAL A 689 -9.17 -22.89 3.29
CA VAL A 689 -10.02 -22.77 4.49
C VAL A 689 -10.27 -24.15 5.11
N LEU A 690 -10.62 -25.15 4.29
CA LEU A 690 -10.83 -26.52 4.75
C LEU A 690 -9.55 -27.12 5.35
N LEU A 691 -8.39 -26.89 4.74
CA LEU A 691 -7.10 -27.32 5.24
C LEU A 691 -6.72 -26.59 6.53
N ALA A 692 -6.89 -25.28 6.63
CA ALA A 692 -6.66 -24.52 7.85
C ALA A 692 -7.51 -25.04 9.02
N TRP A 693 -8.76 -25.44 8.72
CA TRP A 693 -9.70 -25.99 9.69
C TRP A 693 -9.37 -27.43 10.09
N ARG A 694 -8.95 -28.28 9.13
CA ARG A 694 -8.68 -29.70 9.34
C ARG A 694 -7.28 -30.02 9.81
N LEU A 695 -6.26 -29.22 9.47
CA LEU A 695 -4.89 -29.47 9.92
C LEU A 695 -4.87 -29.43 11.46
N PRO A 696 -4.73 -30.59 12.16
CA PRO A 696 -4.63 -30.58 13.60
C PRO A 696 -3.46 -29.70 14.05
N ARG A 697 -3.35 -29.49 15.36
CA ARG A 697 -2.13 -29.00 16.02
C ARG A 697 -1.00 -30.01 15.77
N PHE A 698 -0.57 -30.19 14.53
CA PHE A 698 0.58 -30.99 14.20
C PHE A 698 1.70 -30.37 15.00
N GLY A 699 2.23 -31.16 15.94
CA GLY A 699 3.52 -30.92 16.55
C GLY A 699 4.63 -31.12 15.52
N LEU A 700 4.46 -30.50 14.34
CA LEU A 700 5.47 -30.20 13.33
C LEU A 700 6.24 -28.94 13.70
#